data_AF-A0A2D4MA40-F1
#
_entry.id   AF-A0A2D4MA40-F1
#
_cell.length_a   1.000
_cell.length_b   1.000
_cell.length_c   1.000
_cell.angle_alpha   90.00
_cell.angle_beta   90.00
_cell.angle_gamma   90.00
#
_symmetry.space_group_name_H-M   'P 1'
#
loop_
_entity.id
_entity.type
_entity.pdbx_description
1 polymer ?
#
loop_
_entity_poly.entity_id
_entity_poly.type
_entity_poly.pdbx_seq_one_letter_code
_entity_poly.pdbx_strand_id
1 'polypeptide(L)'
;AQTRTIDDLSRLTKIESLREKIQESFRVSPERQRLFYRGKQLEDGHTLFDYNVGLNDIVQLLIRSESDVPSIILNKKDGKPGPCVVTNCKNKVKQGVNSGSSNLPSTSSRSFLIDPGIGEYKINELVDARDVTIGSWFEAHIENVTRATKGHKNGKAQGKSGSNYKRTNGNLSQDHSRENTNNLDNTPSTSYTDYMDTEDIIYRIKYDEYPESGIVEMNVHNLRPRARTILKWNELHVGDTVMVNYNVESPEERGFWFDAEITSLREISRTNKEAYAKIMLGGLEDVINDCKLRFIEEIYKIEKPGAYPLTFADGEFKRKSGPECKHCRADPDKECRFCSCYLCGGKQDAHMQLLCDECNMAYHIYCLNPPLSKIPEDEDWYCPSCKNDSNEVVKAGEKLKQSKKKAKMPSACTDSQRDWGKGMACVGRTKECTIVPSNHYGPIPGVPVGATWKFRVQVSEAGVHRPHVGGIHGRSNDGAYSLVLAGGFEDEVDRGDEFTYTGSGGRDLSGNKRIGEHSFDQTLTHMNRALALNCDAPLDDKNGAESKNWRAGKPVRVVRSSKGRRISKYAPEEGNRYDGIYKVVKYWPEIGKCGFLVWRYLLRRDDAEPAPWTTEGIERSKKLGLSLQYPEGYWEAMANKEKKDKVKKQPVKQEQMEQSNGNQKRPINDDNIKQPTNTAKTMKLSDGGKGEAFQLTQQQQWLIQEDSPNQKLWDEVLKFLKEGPNFLKKLEESFMCICCQELVYQPVTTECLHNVCKSCLQRSFRAEVFTCPACRHDLGKGYTMVPNKILQTLLDQFFPGYSKGR
;
A
#
# COMPACT_ATOMS: atom_id res chain seq x y z
N ALA A 1 -19.09 -5.65 -8.94
CA ALA A 1 -17.80 -5.69 -8.23
C ALA A 1 -17.67 -4.37 -7.51
N GLN A 2 -17.77 -4.38 -6.18
CA GLN A 2 -17.61 -3.15 -5.43
C GLN A 2 -16.16 -2.67 -5.55
N THR A 3 -15.98 -1.35 -5.60
CA THR A 3 -14.70 -0.73 -5.26
C THR A 3 -14.87 -0.07 -3.90
N ARG A 4 -14.78 -0.87 -2.83
CA ARG A 4 -14.65 -0.31 -1.49
C ARG A 4 -13.22 0.16 -1.29
N THR A 5 -13.05 1.40 -0.84
CA THR A 5 -11.76 1.86 -0.35
C THR A 5 -11.46 1.11 0.94
N ILE A 6 -10.36 0.36 0.98
CA ILE A 6 -9.82 -0.13 2.26
C ILE A 6 -9.07 1.03 2.89
N ASP A 7 -9.81 1.82 3.65
CA ASP A 7 -9.22 2.85 4.51
C ASP A 7 -8.46 2.19 5.67
N ASP A 8 -7.48 2.93 6.19
CA ASP A 8 -6.45 2.40 7.09
C ASP A 8 -5.69 1.21 6.46
N LEU A 9 -4.67 1.54 5.65
CA LEU A 9 -3.62 0.64 5.13
C LEU A 9 -2.23 1.28 5.21
N SER A 10 -1.19 0.45 5.27
CA SER A 10 0.21 0.86 5.20
C SER A 10 0.90 0.17 4.02
N ARG A 11 1.93 0.79 3.43
CA ARG A 11 2.70 0.09 2.38
C ARG A 11 3.39 -1.18 2.91
N LEU A 12 3.64 -1.33 4.22
CA LEU A 12 4.05 -2.62 4.79
C LEU A 12 2.94 -3.32 5.61
N THR A 13 1.67 -3.11 5.26
CA THR A 13 0.65 -4.13 5.55
C THR A 13 1.04 -5.38 4.75
N LYS A 14 1.25 -6.49 5.46
CA LYS A 14 1.44 -7.81 4.84
C LYS A 14 0.16 -8.24 4.13
N ILE A 15 0.26 -9.13 3.14
CA ILE A 15 -0.92 -9.54 2.38
C ILE A 15 -1.92 -10.25 3.30
N GLU A 16 -1.47 -11.16 4.18
CA GLU A 16 -2.30 -11.81 5.21
C GLU A 16 -3.18 -10.83 6.03
N SER A 17 -2.67 -9.67 6.44
CA SER A 17 -3.44 -8.67 7.21
C SER A 17 -4.09 -7.56 6.38
N LEU A 18 -3.68 -7.37 5.12
CA LEU A 18 -4.53 -6.66 4.15
C LEU A 18 -5.80 -7.48 3.94
N ARG A 19 -5.65 -8.80 3.88
CA ARG A 19 -6.79 -9.70 3.76
C ARG A 19 -7.69 -9.62 4.99
N GLU A 20 -7.18 -9.70 6.21
CA GLU A 20 -8.02 -9.51 7.42
C GLU A 20 -8.82 -8.20 7.37
N LYS A 21 -8.23 -7.10 6.89
CA LYS A 21 -8.97 -5.84 6.69
C LYS A 21 -9.97 -5.88 5.53
N ILE A 22 -9.71 -6.65 4.49
CA ILE A 22 -10.69 -6.98 3.45
C ILE A 22 -11.74 -7.98 3.95
N GLN A 23 -11.49 -8.71 5.06
CA GLN A 23 -12.54 -9.43 5.77
C GLN A 23 -13.46 -8.44 6.50
N GLU A 24 -12.93 -7.51 7.29
CA GLU A 24 -13.79 -6.47 7.91
C GLU A 24 -14.53 -5.63 6.85
N SER A 25 -13.86 -5.34 5.73
CA SER A 25 -14.32 -4.37 4.74
C SER A 25 -15.02 -4.95 3.51
N PHE A 26 -14.96 -6.25 3.22
CA PHE A 26 -15.77 -6.92 2.18
C PHE A 26 -16.48 -8.19 2.71
N ARG A 27 -16.30 -8.55 4.00
CA ARG A 27 -16.75 -9.79 4.69
C ARG A 27 -16.08 -11.10 4.24
N VAL A 28 -14.93 -11.04 3.56
CA VAL A 28 -14.25 -12.21 2.93
C VAL A 28 -13.07 -12.72 3.77
N SER A 29 -12.99 -14.00 4.18
CA SER A 29 -11.83 -14.48 4.98
C SER A 29 -10.52 -14.49 4.18
N PRO A 30 -9.35 -14.37 4.84
CA PRO A 30 -8.07 -14.35 4.14
C PRO A 30 -7.80 -15.51 3.19
N GLU A 31 -8.13 -16.72 3.62
CA GLU A 31 -7.84 -17.99 2.94
C GLU A 31 -8.51 -18.07 1.56
N ARG A 32 -9.69 -17.44 1.49
CA ARG A 32 -10.52 -17.26 0.31
C ARG A 32 -10.10 -16.08 -0.57
N GLN A 33 -9.41 -15.08 -0.03
CA GLN A 33 -8.98 -13.97 -0.85
C GLN A 33 -7.87 -14.40 -1.80
N ARG A 34 -7.93 -13.90 -3.03
CA ARG A 34 -6.76 -13.72 -3.88
C ARG A 34 -6.69 -12.27 -4.24
N LEU A 35 -5.82 -11.55 -3.54
CA LEU A 35 -5.58 -10.17 -3.84
C LEU A 35 -4.66 -10.10 -5.06
N PHE A 36 -4.99 -9.25 -6.03
CA PHE A 36 -4.19 -9.00 -7.22
C PHE A 36 -3.89 -7.51 -7.37
N TYR A 37 -2.67 -7.20 -7.79
CA TYR A 37 -2.28 -5.84 -8.13
C TYR A 37 -1.38 -5.85 -9.36
N ARG A 38 -1.76 -5.06 -10.39
CA ARG A 38 -1.10 -5.00 -11.70
C ARG A 38 -0.78 -6.38 -12.30
N GLY A 39 -1.70 -7.33 -12.14
CA GLY A 39 -1.59 -8.70 -12.66
C GLY A 39 -0.81 -9.68 -11.78
N LYS A 40 -0.01 -9.23 -10.81
CA LYS A 40 0.64 -10.13 -9.83
C LYS A 40 -0.36 -10.54 -8.74
N GLN A 41 -0.39 -11.83 -8.39
CA GLN A 41 -1.08 -12.28 -7.18
C GLN A 41 -0.26 -11.87 -5.97
N LEU A 42 -0.91 -11.19 -5.02
CA LEU A 42 -0.38 -10.85 -3.72
C LEU A 42 -0.41 -12.13 -2.84
N GLU A 43 0.72 -12.54 -2.30
CA GLU A 43 0.88 -13.76 -1.49
C GLU A 43 1.34 -13.47 -0.05
N ASP A 44 1.05 -14.40 0.85
CA ASP A 44 1.23 -14.22 2.28
C ASP A 44 2.71 -14.39 2.69
N GLY A 45 3.10 -13.76 3.79
CA GLY A 45 4.50 -13.49 4.10
C GLY A 45 5.03 -12.17 3.51
N HIS A 46 4.61 -11.80 2.29
CA HIS A 46 5.01 -10.55 1.61
C HIS A 46 4.12 -9.35 1.98
N THR A 47 4.47 -8.15 1.51
CA THR A 47 3.78 -6.88 1.81
C THR A 47 3.41 -6.06 0.58
N LEU A 48 2.46 -5.13 0.74
CA LEU A 48 2.03 -4.19 -0.30
C LEU A 48 3.17 -3.35 -0.94
N PHE A 49 4.31 -3.17 -0.27
CA PHE A 49 5.47 -2.43 -0.79
C PHE A 49 6.28 -3.28 -1.78
N ASP A 50 6.31 -4.59 -1.57
CA ASP A 50 7.06 -5.53 -2.40
C ASP A 50 6.38 -5.69 -3.79
N TYR A 51 5.04 -5.53 -3.81
CA TYR A 51 4.23 -5.38 -5.03
C TYR A 51 4.00 -3.90 -5.42
N ASN A 52 4.72 -2.98 -4.77
CA ASN A 52 4.75 -1.54 -5.05
C ASN A 52 3.39 -0.79 -5.03
N VAL A 53 2.38 -1.29 -4.33
CA VAL A 53 1.01 -0.72 -4.29
C VAL A 53 0.99 0.71 -3.76
N GLY A 54 0.21 1.59 -4.40
CA GLY A 54 0.07 3.01 -4.07
C GLY A 54 -1.24 3.38 -3.36
N LEU A 55 -1.32 4.63 -2.92
CA LEU A 55 -2.46 5.18 -2.19
C LEU A 55 -3.53 5.67 -3.19
N ASN A 56 -4.76 5.16 -3.05
CA ASN A 56 -5.87 5.25 -4.03
C ASN A 56 -5.74 4.34 -5.27
N ASP A 57 -4.76 3.44 -5.35
CA ASP A 57 -4.77 2.40 -6.39
C ASP A 57 -5.73 1.26 -6.02
N ILE A 58 -6.34 0.62 -7.01
CA ILE A 58 -7.28 -0.48 -6.81
C ILE A 58 -6.51 -1.81 -6.76
N VAL A 59 -6.40 -2.39 -5.57
CA VAL A 59 -6.11 -3.82 -5.42
C VAL A 59 -7.37 -4.59 -5.80
N GLN A 60 -7.26 -5.48 -6.78
CA GLN A 60 -8.34 -6.38 -7.15
C GLN A 60 -8.42 -7.51 -6.13
N LEU A 61 -9.36 -7.40 -5.19
CA LEU A 61 -9.85 -8.57 -4.50
C LEU A 61 -10.54 -9.50 -5.50
N LEU A 62 -9.91 -10.62 -5.85
CA LEU A 62 -10.67 -11.82 -6.20
C LEU A 62 -11.12 -12.47 -4.89
N ILE A 63 -12.42 -12.44 -4.68
CA ILE A 63 -13.08 -13.34 -3.76
C ILE A 63 -13.04 -14.71 -4.42
N ARG A 64 -12.18 -15.64 -3.95
CA ARG A 64 -12.54 -17.04 -4.12
C ARG A 64 -13.79 -17.22 -3.29
N SER A 65 -14.85 -17.65 -3.91
CA SER A 65 -15.92 -18.32 -3.20
C SER A 65 -15.36 -19.58 -2.49
N GLU A 66 -16.07 -20.14 -1.51
CA GLU A 66 -15.70 -21.36 -0.76
C GLU A 66 -16.64 -22.55 -1.07
N SER A 67 -16.15 -23.52 -1.85
CA SER A 67 -16.84 -24.73 -2.32
C SER A 67 -15.77 -25.72 -2.71
N ASP A 68 -15.77 -26.81 -1.97
CA ASP A 68 -14.52 -27.13 -1.37
C ASP A 68 -14.33 -28.64 -1.34
N VAL A 69 -13.09 -29.02 -1.70
CA VAL A 69 -12.33 -30.27 -1.55
C VAL A 69 -12.27 -31.29 -2.71
N PRO A 70 -11.26 -32.18 -2.81
CA PRO A 70 -10.55 -32.33 -4.06
C PRO A 70 -10.62 -33.72 -4.67
N SER A 71 -10.22 -33.75 -5.94
CA SER A 71 -9.29 -34.76 -6.47
C SER A 71 -7.95 -34.74 -5.70
N ILE A 72 -7.99 -35.14 -4.43
CA ILE A 72 -6.86 -35.77 -3.74
C ILE A 72 -7.02 -37.24 -4.12
N ILE A 73 -6.45 -37.61 -5.27
CA ILE A 73 -5.06 -38.10 -5.43
C ILE A 73 -5.04 -39.59 -5.11
N LEU A 74 -4.33 -40.36 -5.92
CA LEU A 74 -3.29 -41.33 -5.51
C LEU A 74 -2.57 -41.72 -6.82
N ASN A 75 -1.34 -41.24 -7.03
CA ASN A 75 -0.08 -41.91 -6.64
C ASN A 75 0.11 -43.25 -7.39
N LYS A 76 1.02 -43.34 -8.37
CA LYS A 76 2.51 -43.35 -8.28
C LYS A 76 3.02 -44.79 -8.42
N LYS A 77 4.33 -44.91 -8.67
CA LYS A 77 5.18 -46.12 -8.67
C LYS A 77 5.10 -46.98 -9.93
N ASP A 78 6.18 -47.59 -10.39
CA ASP A 78 7.62 -47.35 -10.12
C ASP A 78 8.44 -47.94 -11.29
N GLY A 79 9.73 -47.60 -11.41
CA GLY A 79 10.70 -48.41 -12.16
C GLY A 79 11.44 -47.74 -13.33
N LYS A 80 12.76 -47.61 -13.18
CA LYS A 80 13.73 -47.72 -14.29
C LYS A 80 14.00 -49.22 -14.51
N PRO A 81 14.24 -49.70 -15.75
CA PRO A 81 15.53 -49.50 -16.42
C PRO A 81 15.42 -49.11 -17.91
N GLY A 82 16.57 -48.76 -18.52
CA GLY A 82 16.78 -48.75 -19.97
C GLY A 82 17.86 -49.79 -20.36
N PRO A 83 18.53 -49.70 -21.53
CA PRO A 83 18.41 -48.69 -22.60
C PRO A 83 18.24 -49.32 -24.02
N CYS A 84 18.37 -48.49 -25.09
CA CYS A 84 18.58 -48.90 -26.50
C CYS A 84 17.35 -49.57 -27.21
N VAL A 85 17.17 -49.59 -28.54
CA VAL A 85 17.84 -48.92 -29.70
C VAL A 85 16.87 -48.83 -30.91
N VAL A 86 17.17 -47.96 -31.90
CA VAL A 86 16.74 -47.88 -33.33
C VAL A 86 15.77 -48.97 -33.85
N THR A 87 14.68 -48.65 -34.59
CA THR A 87 14.63 -48.62 -36.09
C THR A 87 13.33 -47.98 -36.65
N ASN A 88 13.33 -47.63 -37.94
CA ASN A 88 12.35 -46.84 -38.72
C ASN A 88 11.70 -47.68 -39.86
N CYS A 89 10.44 -47.42 -40.27
CA CYS A 89 9.95 -47.36 -41.69
C CYS A 89 8.49 -47.84 -41.97
N LYS A 90 7.69 -47.01 -42.68
CA LYS A 90 6.81 -47.33 -43.87
C LYS A 90 5.60 -48.31 -43.63
N ASN A 91 4.49 -48.42 -44.38
CA ASN A 91 3.89 -47.89 -45.64
C ASN A 91 2.37 -48.34 -45.68
N LYS A 92 1.38 -47.91 -46.50
CA LYS A 92 1.20 -46.81 -47.50
C LYS A 92 -0.31 -46.63 -47.90
N VAL A 93 -0.87 -45.42 -47.77
CA VAL A 93 -1.80 -44.68 -48.69
C VAL A 93 -3.06 -45.34 -49.33
N LYS A 94 -4.22 -44.65 -49.16
CA LYS A 94 -5.17 -44.14 -50.20
C LYS A 94 -6.19 -43.18 -49.54
N GLN A 95 -6.10 -41.85 -49.75
CA GLN A 95 -6.83 -41.02 -50.73
C GLN A 95 -8.38 -40.95 -50.53
N GLY A 96 -9.00 -39.77 -50.31
CA GLY A 96 -8.44 -38.43 -50.03
C GLY A 96 -9.45 -37.27 -50.17
N VAL A 97 -9.01 -36.03 -49.90
CA VAL A 97 -9.67 -34.71 -50.16
C VAL A 97 -10.92 -34.42 -49.29
N ASN A 98 -11.08 -33.34 -48.51
CA ASN A 98 -10.27 -32.17 -48.08
C ASN A 98 -11.01 -31.48 -46.89
N SER A 99 -10.54 -30.50 -46.11
CA SER A 99 -9.20 -29.95 -45.78
C SER A 99 -9.34 -28.87 -44.67
N GLY A 100 -8.39 -28.76 -43.73
CA GLY A 100 -8.41 -27.79 -42.61
C GLY A 100 -8.96 -28.41 -41.32
N SER A 101 -8.16 -28.93 -40.38
CA SER A 101 -7.27 -28.24 -39.42
C SER A 101 -8.04 -27.54 -38.29
N SER A 102 -7.87 -27.87 -36.99
CA SER A 102 -7.02 -28.91 -36.37
C SER A 102 -7.34 -29.15 -34.88
N ASN A 103 -7.26 -30.41 -34.45
CA ASN A 103 -6.98 -30.90 -33.07
C ASN A 103 -7.85 -30.43 -31.89
N LEU A 104 -8.79 -31.28 -31.46
CA LEU A 104 -9.18 -31.45 -30.05
C LEU A 104 -9.14 -32.96 -29.68
N PRO A 105 -8.68 -33.35 -28.47
CA PRO A 105 -9.04 -34.60 -27.81
C PRO A 105 -10.32 -34.44 -26.95
N SER A 106 -11.08 -35.52 -26.79
CA SER A 106 -12.47 -35.49 -26.30
C SER A 106 -12.68 -35.35 -24.79
N THR A 107 -13.85 -34.84 -24.42
CA THR A 107 -14.48 -34.98 -23.09
C THR A 107 -15.21 -36.32 -22.94
N SER A 108 -15.33 -36.83 -21.70
CA SER A 108 -16.52 -37.55 -21.15
C SER A 108 -16.15 -38.22 -19.81
N SER A 109 -16.56 -37.62 -18.68
CA SER A 109 -16.48 -38.25 -17.34
C SER A 109 -17.27 -37.50 -16.26
N ARG A 110 -17.34 -36.16 -16.32
CA ARG A 110 -18.04 -35.29 -15.33
C ARG A 110 -19.58 -35.28 -15.42
N SER A 111 -20.18 -36.13 -16.23
CA SER A 111 -21.62 -36.10 -16.56
C SER A 111 -22.45 -37.19 -15.89
N PHE A 112 -21.88 -37.93 -14.92
CA PHE A 112 -22.55 -39.04 -14.25
C PHE A 112 -22.36 -38.95 -12.74
N LEU A 113 -23.47 -39.05 -12.00
CA LEU A 113 -23.45 -39.11 -10.54
C LEU A 113 -22.81 -40.42 -10.07
N ILE A 114 -21.92 -40.33 -9.09
CA ILE A 114 -21.33 -41.50 -8.42
C ILE A 114 -21.76 -41.46 -6.95
N ASP A 115 -22.41 -42.52 -6.50
CA ASP A 115 -22.84 -42.66 -5.10
C ASP A 115 -21.69 -43.22 -4.26
N PRO A 116 -21.15 -42.47 -3.27
CA PRO A 116 -20.05 -42.94 -2.44
C PRO A 116 -20.51 -43.87 -1.29
N GLY A 117 -21.82 -44.08 -1.12
CA GLY A 117 -22.38 -44.85 0.00
C GLY A 117 -22.23 -44.21 1.38
N ILE A 118 -21.82 -42.93 1.44
CA ILE A 118 -21.64 -42.14 2.65
C ILE A 118 -22.07 -40.68 2.41
N GLY A 119 -22.77 -40.08 3.37
CA GLY A 119 -23.24 -38.69 3.25
C GLY A 119 -24.53 -38.51 2.44
N GLU A 120 -24.91 -37.25 2.24
CA GLU A 120 -26.20 -36.81 1.69
C GLU A 120 -26.12 -36.38 0.22
N TYR A 121 -24.92 -36.08 -0.29
CA TYR A 121 -24.65 -35.58 -1.64
C TYR A 121 -23.78 -36.55 -2.44
N LYS A 122 -24.06 -36.69 -3.74
CA LYS A 122 -23.36 -37.63 -4.63
C LYS A 122 -22.22 -36.97 -5.39
N ILE A 123 -21.18 -37.71 -5.70
CA ILE A 123 -20.05 -37.20 -6.52
C ILE A 123 -20.57 -36.82 -7.92
N ASN A 124 -20.10 -35.69 -8.45
CA ASN A 124 -20.58 -34.94 -9.61
C ASN A 124 -21.96 -34.25 -9.46
N GLU A 125 -22.56 -34.20 -8.26
CA GLU A 125 -23.81 -33.47 -8.02
C GLU A 125 -23.59 -31.94 -8.00
N LEU A 126 -24.41 -31.17 -8.70
CA LEU A 126 -24.41 -29.71 -8.61
C LEU A 126 -25.05 -29.24 -7.32
N VAL A 127 -24.27 -28.53 -6.52
CA VAL A 127 -24.65 -27.90 -5.26
C VAL A 127 -24.52 -26.38 -5.34
N ASP A 128 -25.17 -25.71 -4.39
CA ASP A 128 -24.70 -24.41 -3.93
C ASP A 128 -23.93 -24.61 -2.63
N ALA A 129 -22.77 -23.98 -2.56
CA ALA A 129 -21.94 -23.96 -1.36
C ALA A 129 -22.11 -22.62 -0.65
N ARG A 130 -22.41 -22.65 0.66
CA ARG A 130 -22.40 -21.47 1.51
C ARG A 130 -20.98 -21.17 1.88
N ASP A 131 -20.62 -19.95 1.56
CA ASP A 131 -19.41 -19.35 2.01
C ASP A 131 -19.49 -18.95 3.49
N VAL A 132 -18.68 -19.53 4.37
CA VAL A 132 -18.86 -19.34 5.83
C VAL A 132 -18.52 -17.93 6.32
N THR A 133 -17.98 -17.09 5.45
CA THR A 133 -17.32 -15.85 5.86
C THR A 133 -18.08 -14.62 5.37
N ILE A 134 -18.50 -14.60 4.10
CA ILE A 134 -19.45 -13.59 3.61
C ILE A 134 -20.90 -14.01 3.91
N GLY A 135 -21.20 -15.30 4.03
CA GLY A 135 -22.56 -15.82 4.21
C GLY A 135 -23.36 -15.94 2.90
N SER A 136 -22.72 -15.77 1.74
CA SER A 136 -23.36 -15.91 0.43
C SER A 136 -23.13 -17.29 -0.20
N TRP A 137 -24.00 -17.68 -1.12
CA TRP A 137 -23.95 -18.96 -1.82
C TRP A 137 -23.41 -18.83 -3.24
N PHE A 138 -22.71 -19.88 -3.70
CA PHE A 138 -22.09 -19.92 -5.03
C PHE A 138 -22.17 -21.33 -5.67
N GLU A 139 -22.14 -21.33 -7.01
CA GLU A 139 -22.31 -22.48 -7.90
C GLU A 139 -21.12 -23.46 -7.88
N ALA A 140 -21.36 -24.70 -7.43
CA ALA A 140 -20.32 -25.72 -7.30
C ALA A 140 -20.80 -27.15 -7.60
N HIS A 141 -19.89 -28.13 -7.64
CA HIS A 141 -20.18 -29.54 -7.91
C HIS A 141 -19.35 -30.50 -7.05
N ILE A 142 -19.94 -31.56 -6.50
CA ILE A 142 -19.20 -32.59 -5.72
C ILE A 142 -18.14 -33.26 -6.60
N GLU A 143 -16.94 -33.48 -6.07
CA GLU A 143 -15.76 -34.10 -6.71
C GLU A 143 -15.36 -35.40 -5.98
N ASN A 144 -15.60 -35.54 -4.67
CA ASN A 144 -15.31 -36.72 -3.84
C ASN A 144 -16.11 -36.68 -2.49
N VAL A 145 -16.13 -37.73 -1.66
CA VAL A 145 -16.67 -37.72 -0.28
C VAL A 145 -15.84 -38.69 0.60
N THR A 146 -15.52 -38.32 1.84
CA THR A 146 -14.56 -39.04 2.70
C THR A 146 -14.98 -39.09 4.18
N ARG A 147 -14.42 -40.02 4.96
CA ARG A 147 -14.58 -40.08 6.43
C ARG A 147 -13.30 -39.65 7.16
N ALA A 148 -13.45 -39.04 8.33
CA ALA A 148 -12.36 -38.68 9.23
C ALA A 148 -11.68 -39.92 9.87
N THR A 149 -10.46 -39.78 10.37
CA THR A 149 -9.70 -40.87 11.03
C THR A 149 -9.22 -40.47 12.42
N LYS A 150 -9.51 -41.31 13.41
CA LYS A 150 -9.31 -40.99 14.84
C LYS A 150 -7.92 -41.44 15.33
N GLY A 151 -7.01 -40.48 15.56
CA GLY A 151 -5.89 -40.67 16.49
C GLY A 151 -4.61 -39.86 16.27
N HIS A 152 -4.45 -38.76 17.04
CA HIS A 152 -3.19 -38.41 17.73
C HIS A 152 -3.41 -37.32 18.80
N LYS A 153 -3.01 -37.58 20.05
CA LYS A 153 -2.85 -36.55 21.12
C LYS A 153 -1.61 -36.86 21.98
N ASN A 154 -0.64 -35.94 21.94
CA ASN A 154 0.46 -35.68 22.91
C ASN A 154 1.57 -36.72 23.23
N GLY A 155 2.84 -36.31 23.03
CA GLY A 155 3.72 -36.11 24.21
C GLY A 155 5.26 -36.29 24.11
N LYS A 156 6.01 -35.24 24.55
CA LYS A 156 7.39 -35.23 25.12
C LYS A 156 8.60 -35.41 24.16
N ALA A 157 9.85 -35.03 24.49
CA ALA A 157 10.53 -34.03 25.37
C ALA A 157 12.07 -34.15 25.12
N GLN A 158 13.05 -33.38 25.64
CA GLN A 158 13.20 -32.27 26.62
C GLN A 158 14.07 -31.15 25.96
N GLY A 159 14.76 -30.18 26.60
CA GLY A 159 14.99 -29.75 28.01
C GLY A 159 15.86 -28.47 28.01
N LYS A 160 16.40 -27.92 29.12
CA LYS A 160 16.35 -28.23 30.57
C LYS A 160 16.47 -26.93 31.38
N SER A 161 15.88 -26.86 32.57
CA SER A 161 16.41 -26.10 33.73
C SER A 161 15.79 -26.62 35.03
N GLY A 162 16.48 -26.42 36.16
CA GLY A 162 16.27 -27.17 37.40
C GLY A 162 15.20 -26.64 38.36
N SER A 163 14.82 -27.49 39.33
CA SER A 163 13.88 -27.19 40.42
C SER A 163 14.59 -26.87 41.73
N ASN A 164 14.08 -25.88 42.48
CA ASN A 164 13.82 -25.85 43.94
C ASN A 164 13.46 -24.38 44.30
N TYR A 165 12.50 -24.08 45.19
CA TYR A 165 12.39 -24.55 46.59
C TYR A 165 10.94 -24.83 47.06
N LYS A 166 10.80 -25.30 48.32
CA LYS A 166 9.58 -25.81 48.97
C LYS A 166 8.77 -24.75 49.75
N ARG A 167 7.53 -25.14 50.14
CA ARG A 167 6.61 -24.65 51.23
C ARG A 167 5.26 -24.09 50.68
N THR A 168 4.08 -24.32 51.29
CA THR A 168 3.67 -25.08 52.50
C THR A 168 2.22 -25.60 52.40
N ASN A 169 1.76 -26.44 53.36
CA ASN A 169 0.46 -27.12 53.37
C ASN A 169 -0.75 -26.29 53.87
N GLY A 170 -1.96 -26.72 53.47
CA GLY A 170 -3.16 -26.77 54.34
C GLY A 170 -4.33 -25.82 54.02
N ASN A 171 -5.60 -26.12 54.39
CA ASN A 171 -6.17 -27.40 54.86
C ASN A 171 -7.73 -27.36 54.92
N LEU A 172 -8.44 -28.42 54.44
CA LEU A 172 -9.90 -28.66 54.57
C LEU A 172 -10.84 -27.51 54.08
N SER A 173 -12.18 -27.59 53.98
CA SER A 173 -13.27 -28.55 54.33
C SER A 173 -14.44 -28.34 53.31
N GLN A 174 -15.49 -29.14 53.12
CA GLN A 174 -15.94 -30.52 53.38
C GLN A 174 -17.49 -30.48 53.22
N ASP A 175 -18.11 -31.48 52.56
CA ASP A 175 -19.56 -31.82 52.62
C ASP A 175 -20.60 -30.78 52.11
N HIS A 176 -21.86 -31.10 51.76
CA HIS A 176 -22.69 -32.34 51.62
C HIS A 176 -23.32 -32.35 50.19
N SER A 177 -24.08 -33.34 49.66
CA SER A 177 -24.96 -34.37 50.27
C SER A 177 -25.08 -35.68 49.44
N ARG A 178 -25.82 -36.66 49.99
CA ARG A 178 -26.19 -37.95 49.37
C ARG A 178 -27.50 -37.81 48.53
N GLU A 179 -28.01 -38.78 47.76
CA GLU A 179 -28.54 -40.11 48.17
C GLU A 179 -28.40 -41.24 47.11
N ASN A 180 -28.72 -42.48 47.53
CA ASN A 180 -28.57 -43.72 46.76
C ASN A 180 -29.89 -44.16 46.09
N THR A 181 -29.81 -44.98 45.04
CA THR A 181 -30.40 -46.35 45.09
C THR A 181 -29.82 -47.24 43.98
N ASN A 182 -29.69 -48.54 44.27
CA ASN A 182 -29.24 -49.56 43.31
C ASN A 182 -30.45 -50.32 42.75
N ASN A 183 -30.35 -50.83 41.52
CA ASN A 183 -30.86 -52.16 41.18
C ASN A 183 -30.14 -52.71 39.94
N LEU A 184 -30.21 -54.03 39.75
CA LEU A 184 -29.44 -54.78 38.76
C LEU A 184 -30.33 -55.76 37.96
N ASP A 185 -29.72 -56.28 36.88
CA ASP A 185 -30.06 -57.48 36.11
C ASP A 185 -31.17 -57.49 35.04
N ASN A 186 -30.91 -58.35 34.04
CA ASN A 186 -31.77 -58.91 33.00
C ASN A 186 -32.05 -58.08 31.72
N THR A 187 -31.05 -58.12 30.84
CA THR A 187 -31.19 -58.28 29.36
C THR A 187 -32.16 -59.42 28.99
N PRO A 188 -32.82 -59.44 27.79
CA PRO A 188 -32.14 -59.19 26.51
C PRO A 188 -32.92 -58.51 25.35
N SER A 189 -32.17 -58.29 24.27
CA SER A 189 -32.58 -58.21 22.85
C SER A 189 -32.97 -56.86 22.21
N THR A 190 -32.22 -56.55 21.15
CA THR A 190 -32.65 -55.96 19.87
C THR A 190 -33.27 -54.56 19.84
N SER A 191 -32.41 -53.53 19.75
CA SER A 191 -32.54 -52.50 18.71
C SER A 191 -31.18 -51.90 18.36
N TYR A 192 -30.62 -52.27 17.20
CA TYR A 192 -29.40 -51.63 16.66
C TYR A 192 -29.82 -50.32 15.99
N THR A 193 -29.60 -49.20 16.67
CA THR A 193 -29.65 -47.86 16.07
C THR A 193 -28.37 -47.13 16.46
N ASP A 194 -27.33 -47.36 15.67
CA ASP A 194 -26.08 -46.60 15.71
C ASP A 194 -26.40 -45.12 15.42
N TYR A 195 -26.43 -44.30 16.47
CA TYR A 195 -26.45 -42.84 16.34
C TYR A 195 -25.04 -42.39 15.95
N MET A 196 -24.72 -42.53 14.65
CA MET A 196 -23.43 -42.13 14.10
C MET A 196 -23.28 -40.62 14.12
N ASP A 197 -22.17 -40.12 14.67
CA ASP A 197 -21.80 -38.71 14.56
C ASP A 197 -21.70 -38.30 13.09
N THR A 198 -22.50 -37.31 12.70
CA THR A 198 -22.40 -36.67 11.37
C THR A 198 -21.12 -35.83 11.23
N GLU A 199 -20.41 -35.57 12.33
CA GLU A 199 -19.12 -34.86 12.35
C GLU A 199 -17.95 -35.63 11.70
N ASP A 200 -18.07 -36.96 11.52
CA ASP A 200 -17.00 -37.78 10.93
C ASP A 200 -17.02 -37.81 9.36
N ILE A 201 -17.86 -37.03 8.66
CA ILE A 201 -17.94 -37.00 7.18
C ILE A 201 -17.47 -35.66 6.60
N ILE A 202 -16.51 -35.73 5.67
CA ILE A 202 -15.93 -34.59 4.95
C ILE A 202 -16.27 -34.74 3.46
N TYR A 203 -17.12 -33.86 2.94
CA TYR A 203 -17.43 -33.72 1.51
C TYR A 203 -16.22 -33.18 0.78
N ARG A 204 -16.21 -33.25 -0.56
CA ARG A 204 -15.15 -32.75 -1.45
C ARG A 204 -15.80 -32.30 -2.77
N ILE A 205 -15.79 -31.01 -3.10
CA ILE A 205 -16.58 -30.32 -4.15
C ILE A 205 -15.75 -29.19 -4.81
N LYS A 206 -16.06 -28.75 -6.03
CA LYS A 206 -15.31 -27.75 -6.79
C LYS A 206 -16.19 -26.63 -7.37
N TYR A 207 -15.62 -25.44 -7.55
CA TYR A 207 -16.28 -24.30 -8.20
C TYR A 207 -16.50 -24.42 -9.71
N ASP A 208 -17.65 -23.89 -10.15
CA ASP A 208 -18.02 -23.73 -11.55
C ASP A 208 -17.37 -22.46 -12.18
N GLU A 209 -17.44 -21.30 -11.51
CA GLU A 209 -16.90 -20.02 -12.03
C GLU A 209 -15.47 -19.70 -11.57
N TYR A 210 -14.94 -20.42 -10.57
CA TYR A 210 -13.62 -20.17 -9.94
C TYR A 210 -12.71 -21.43 -9.96
N PRO A 211 -12.40 -22.01 -11.13
CA PRO A 211 -11.65 -23.26 -11.22
C PRO A 211 -10.20 -23.16 -10.68
N GLU A 212 -9.67 -21.94 -10.54
CA GLU A 212 -8.37 -21.60 -9.95
C GLU A 212 -8.36 -21.58 -8.42
N SER A 213 -9.53 -21.59 -7.76
CA SER A 213 -9.62 -21.87 -6.32
C SER A 213 -9.00 -23.22 -5.98
N GLY A 214 -8.98 -24.13 -6.95
CA GLY A 214 -8.75 -25.52 -6.63
C GLY A 214 -9.97 -26.00 -5.84
N ILE A 215 -9.71 -26.43 -4.60
CA ILE A 215 -10.52 -27.39 -3.85
C ILE A 215 -10.00 -27.43 -2.36
N VAL A 216 -10.56 -26.62 -1.42
CA VAL A 216 -10.18 -26.44 0.05
C VAL A 216 -11.22 -27.14 1.00
N GLU A 217 -11.21 -27.19 2.36
CA GLU A 217 -12.04 -28.17 3.18
C GLU A 217 -13.48 -27.79 3.69
N MET A 218 -14.54 -28.59 3.39
CA MET A 218 -15.98 -28.30 3.68
C MET A 218 -16.83 -29.27 4.54
N ASN A 219 -17.81 -28.71 5.26
CA ASN A 219 -18.80 -29.37 6.13
C ASN A 219 -20.22 -29.36 5.51
N VAL A 220 -21.04 -30.39 5.78
CA VAL A 220 -22.42 -30.56 5.26
C VAL A 220 -23.35 -29.38 5.51
N HIS A 221 -23.19 -28.67 6.63
CA HIS A 221 -24.05 -27.53 7.02
C HIS A 221 -23.93 -26.34 6.06
N ASN A 222 -22.89 -26.31 5.23
CA ASN A 222 -22.61 -25.28 4.24
C ASN A 222 -22.89 -25.76 2.80
N LEU A 223 -23.64 -26.85 2.63
CA LEU A 223 -24.02 -27.39 1.33
C LEU A 223 -25.54 -27.46 1.18
N ARG A 224 -26.03 -27.21 -0.04
CA ARG A 224 -27.39 -27.55 -0.47
C ARG A 224 -27.43 -27.89 -1.96
N PRO A 225 -28.43 -28.63 -2.46
CA PRO A 225 -28.58 -28.86 -3.90
C PRO A 225 -28.71 -27.54 -4.67
N ARG A 226 -28.15 -27.45 -5.89
CA ARG A 226 -28.13 -26.22 -6.69
C ARG A 226 -29.52 -25.59 -6.82
N ALA A 227 -29.61 -24.31 -6.46
CA ALA A 227 -30.81 -23.50 -6.60
C ALA A 227 -31.17 -23.33 -8.09
N ARG A 228 -32.37 -23.78 -8.42
CA ARG A 228 -32.86 -23.93 -9.81
C ARG A 228 -34.22 -23.27 -10.05
N THR A 229 -34.89 -22.85 -8.98
CA THR A 229 -36.27 -22.35 -9.00
C THR A 229 -36.28 -20.88 -8.62
N ILE A 230 -36.60 -20.00 -9.57
CA ILE A 230 -36.91 -18.58 -9.28
C ILE A 230 -38.37 -18.50 -8.82
N LEU A 231 -38.59 -17.87 -7.66
CA LEU A 231 -39.92 -17.60 -7.10
C LEU A 231 -40.47 -16.31 -7.70
N LYS A 232 -41.72 -16.35 -8.17
CA LYS A 232 -42.43 -15.18 -8.68
C LYS A 232 -42.94 -14.34 -7.50
N TRP A 233 -43.22 -13.06 -7.75
CA TRP A 233 -43.76 -12.15 -6.73
C TRP A 233 -44.98 -12.70 -5.96
N ASN A 234 -45.87 -13.43 -6.65
CA ASN A 234 -47.09 -14.00 -6.06
C ASN A 234 -46.84 -15.30 -5.26
N GLU A 235 -45.59 -15.80 -5.24
CA GLU A 235 -45.14 -17.01 -4.56
C GLU A 235 -44.31 -16.66 -3.30
N LEU A 236 -44.19 -15.37 -2.96
CA LEU A 236 -43.43 -14.82 -1.83
C LEU A 236 -44.36 -14.30 -0.73
N HIS A 237 -44.03 -14.60 0.52
CA HIS A 237 -44.76 -14.19 1.72
C HIS A 237 -43.81 -13.59 2.76
N VAL A 238 -44.35 -12.80 3.69
CA VAL A 238 -43.57 -12.30 4.83
C VAL A 238 -43.28 -13.47 5.78
N GLY A 239 -42.00 -13.64 6.15
CA GLY A 239 -41.48 -14.80 6.87
C GLY A 239 -40.84 -15.88 5.98
N ASP A 240 -41.02 -15.83 4.66
CA ASP A 240 -40.37 -16.79 3.75
C ASP A 240 -38.84 -16.63 3.79
N THR A 241 -38.12 -17.75 3.89
CA THR A 241 -36.66 -17.79 3.80
C THR A 241 -36.24 -18.15 2.38
N VAL A 242 -35.63 -17.20 1.68
CA VAL A 242 -35.33 -17.27 0.24
C VAL A 242 -33.91 -16.78 -0.06
N MET A 243 -33.35 -17.13 -1.21
CA MET A 243 -32.03 -16.66 -1.63
C MET A 243 -32.17 -15.45 -2.57
N VAL A 244 -31.48 -14.36 -2.27
CA VAL A 244 -31.65 -13.04 -2.93
C VAL A 244 -30.32 -12.44 -3.36
N ASN A 245 -30.29 -11.69 -4.47
CA ASN A 245 -29.12 -10.88 -4.80
C ASN A 245 -29.15 -9.56 -4.01
N TYR A 246 -28.12 -9.32 -3.19
CA TYR A 246 -27.99 -8.09 -2.42
C TYR A 246 -26.54 -7.59 -2.38
N ASN A 247 -26.36 -6.28 -2.20
CA ASN A 247 -25.05 -5.63 -2.13
C ASN A 247 -24.95 -4.84 -0.82
N VAL A 248 -24.25 -5.41 0.16
CA VAL A 248 -24.09 -4.90 1.53
C VAL A 248 -23.35 -3.55 1.59
N GLU A 249 -22.73 -3.11 0.49
CA GLU A 249 -21.84 -1.93 0.45
C GLU A 249 -22.38 -0.80 -0.41
N SER A 250 -23.21 -1.15 -1.37
CA SER A 250 -23.85 -0.24 -2.31
C SER A 250 -25.16 -0.91 -2.75
N PRO A 251 -26.24 -0.80 -1.94
CA PRO A 251 -27.52 -1.50 -2.18
C PRO A 251 -28.22 -1.20 -3.51
N GLU A 252 -27.68 -0.25 -4.28
CA GLU A 252 -28.13 0.16 -5.61
C GLU A 252 -27.45 -0.61 -6.76
N GLU A 253 -26.41 -1.41 -6.48
CA GLU A 253 -25.69 -2.22 -7.48
C GLU A 253 -25.89 -3.73 -7.26
N ARG A 254 -25.64 -4.54 -8.29
CA ARG A 254 -25.63 -6.01 -8.20
C ARG A 254 -24.52 -6.51 -7.26
N GLY A 255 -24.85 -7.46 -6.39
CA GLY A 255 -23.95 -8.04 -5.39
C GLY A 255 -23.97 -9.57 -5.40
N PHE A 256 -23.97 -10.18 -4.21
CA PHE A 256 -23.87 -11.64 -4.01
C PHE A 256 -25.20 -12.26 -3.57
N TRP A 257 -25.26 -13.59 -3.53
CA TRP A 257 -26.48 -14.38 -3.27
C TRP A 257 -26.59 -14.78 -1.80
N PHE A 258 -27.42 -14.09 -1.02
CA PHE A 258 -27.57 -14.33 0.41
C PHE A 258 -28.88 -15.04 0.73
N ASP A 259 -28.95 -15.79 1.83
CA ASP A 259 -30.23 -16.19 2.40
C ASP A 259 -30.85 -15.00 3.14
N ALA A 260 -32.16 -14.81 2.98
CA ALA A 260 -32.89 -13.71 3.59
C ALA A 260 -34.31 -14.12 3.99
N GLU A 261 -34.74 -13.62 5.14
CA GLU A 261 -36.13 -13.69 5.60
C GLU A 261 -36.90 -12.47 5.07
N ILE A 262 -37.97 -12.65 4.31
CA ILE A 262 -38.76 -11.53 3.78
C ILE A 262 -39.51 -10.83 4.92
N THR A 263 -39.26 -9.54 5.13
CA THR A 263 -39.85 -8.75 6.23
C THR A 263 -40.99 -7.83 5.80
N SER A 264 -41.02 -7.39 4.53
CA SER A 264 -42.11 -6.58 4.00
C SER A 264 -42.22 -6.73 2.48
N LEU A 265 -43.43 -6.96 1.98
CA LEU A 265 -43.77 -6.91 0.56
C LEU A 265 -44.77 -5.77 0.35
N ARG A 266 -44.44 -4.80 -0.50
CA ARG A 266 -45.28 -3.62 -0.78
C ARG A 266 -45.48 -3.48 -2.28
N GLU A 267 -46.70 -3.71 -2.75
CA GLU A 267 -47.08 -3.46 -4.14
C GLU A 267 -47.67 -2.05 -4.27
N ILE A 268 -46.82 -1.09 -4.65
CA ILE A 268 -47.18 0.32 -4.79
C ILE A 268 -47.90 0.56 -6.13
N SER A 269 -47.55 -0.20 -7.17
CA SER A 269 -48.32 -0.32 -8.41
C SER A 269 -47.99 -1.62 -9.14
N ARG A 270 -48.72 -1.92 -10.22
CA ARG A 270 -48.46 -3.07 -11.12
C ARG A 270 -47.00 -3.20 -11.58
N THR A 271 -46.25 -2.10 -11.62
CA THR A 271 -44.84 -2.04 -12.04
C THR A 271 -43.90 -1.50 -10.95
N ASN A 272 -44.40 -1.11 -9.78
CA ASN A 272 -43.58 -0.65 -8.66
C ASN A 272 -43.84 -1.53 -7.44
N LYS A 273 -42.94 -2.48 -7.22
CA LYS A 273 -43.00 -3.51 -6.19
C LYS A 273 -41.74 -3.38 -5.34
N GLU A 274 -41.89 -3.32 -4.02
CA GLU A 274 -40.78 -3.18 -3.09
C GLU A 274 -40.78 -4.36 -2.11
N ALA A 275 -39.74 -5.19 -2.19
CA ALA A 275 -39.46 -6.20 -1.17
C ALA A 275 -38.38 -5.67 -0.22
N TYR A 276 -38.61 -5.85 1.08
CA TYR A 276 -37.64 -5.66 2.13
C TYR A 276 -37.41 -6.99 2.81
N ALA A 277 -36.16 -7.28 3.14
CA ALA A 277 -35.76 -8.53 3.76
C ALA A 277 -34.72 -8.32 4.86
N LYS A 278 -34.51 -9.38 5.62
CA LYS A 278 -33.57 -9.51 6.72
C LYS A 278 -32.49 -10.49 6.26
N ILE A 279 -31.34 -9.94 5.85
CA ILE A 279 -30.25 -10.68 5.20
C ILE A 279 -29.44 -11.41 6.27
N MET A 280 -29.34 -12.74 6.17
CA MET A 280 -28.61 -13.57 7.12
C MET A 280 -27.19 -13.86 6.61
N LEU A 281 -26.18 -13.60 7.44
CA LEU A 281 -24.77 -13.70 7.04
C LEU A 281 -24.04 -14.94 7.63
N GLY A 282 -24.78 -15.82 8.31
CA GLY A 282 -24.31 -17.16 8.72
C GLY A 282 -24.30 -17.39 10.23
N GLY A 283 -24.02 -16.36 11.04
CA GLY A 283 -24.08 -16.43 12.51
C GLY A 283 -25.50 -16.25 13.05
N LEU A 284 -25.77 -16.75 14.26
CA LEU A 284 -27.08 -16.65 14.94
C LEU A 284 -27.52 -15.21 15.24
N GLU A 285 -26.59 -14.26 15.31
CA GLU A 285 -26.85 -12.84 15.55
C GLU A 285 -26.39 -11.94 14.37
N ASP A 286 -25.73 -12.50 13.34
CA ASP A 286 -25.13 -11.78 12.22
C ASP A 286 -26.15 -11.54 11.08
N VAL A 287 -27.01 -10.54 11.30
CA VAL A 287 -28.18 -10.30 10.44
C VAL A 287 -28.39 -8.81 10.16
N ILE A 288 -28.55 -8.44 8.89
CA ILE A 288 -28.87 -7.06 8.47
C ILE A 288 -30.37 -6.92 8.23
N ASN A 289 -31.03 -6.05 9.01
CA ASN A 289 -32.46 -5.78 8.93
C ASN A 289 -32.80 -4.69 7.88
N ASP A 290 -34.09 -4.59 7.51
CA ASP A 290 -34.68 -3.57 6.60
C ASP A 290 -33.98 -3.40 5.23
N CYS A 291 -33.40 -4.47 4.68
CA CYS A 291 -32.67 -4.43 3.41
C CYS A 291 -33.64 -4.43 2.22
N LYS A 292 -33.72 -3.30 1.51
CA LYS A 292 -34.51 -3.16 0.28
C LYS A 292 -33.90 -3.96 -0.87
N LEU A 293 -34.62 -4.95 -1.39
CA LEU A 293 -34.19 -5.78 -2.52
C LEU A 293 -34.41 -5.04 -3.85
N ARG A 294 -33.37 -4.98 -4.69
CA ARG A 294 -33.45 -4.41 -6.06
C ARG A 294 -33.81 -5.44 -7.12
N PHE A 295 -33.30 -6.67 -7.00
CA PHE A 295 -33.45 -7.73 -8.01
C PHE A 295 -34.63 -8.68 -7.69
N ILE A 296 -35.83 -8.11 -7.53
CA ILE A 296 -37.05 -8.85 -7.13
C ILE A 296 -37.51 -9.91 -8.15
N GLU A 297 -37.02 -9.84 -9.40
CA GLU A 297 -37.28 -10.82 -10.46
C GLU A 297 -36.31 -12.03 -10.43
N GLU A 298 -35.31 -12.00 -9.54
CA GLU A 298 -34.26 -13.02 -9.43
C GLU A 298 -34.19 -13.60 -8.00
N ILE A 299 -35.32 -13.72 -7.32
CA ILE A 299 -35.40 -14.34 -5.97
C ILE A 299 -35.50 -15.87 -6.13
N TYR A 300 -34.60 -16.61 -5.51
CA TYR A 300 -34.51 -18.07 -5.62
C TYR A 300 -35.09 -18.79 -4.41
N LYS A 301 -35.72 -19.93 -4.66
CA LYS A 301 -36.06 -20.91 -3.63
C LYS A 301 -34.80 -21.54 -3.05
N ILE A 302 -34.76 -21.71 -1.73
CA ILE A 302 -33.76 -22.52 -1.05
C ILE A 302 -34.15 -24.01 -1.20
N GLU A 303 -33.31 -24.78 -1.89
CA GLU A 303 -33.44 -26.23 -1.96
C GLU A 303 -32.88 -26.89 -0.68
N LYS A 304 -33.39 -28.07 -0.32
CA LYS A 304 -33.03 -28.82 0.90
C LYS A 304 -32.35 -30.15 0.54
N PRO A 305 -31.56 -30.77 1.44
CA PRO A 305 -31.02 -32.11 1.24
C PRO A 305 -32.11 -33.11 0.80
N GLY A 306 -31.77 -34.03 -0.09
CA GLY A 306 -32.71 -34.98 -0.69
C GLY A 306 -33.56 -34.44 -1.87
N ALA A 307 -33.36 -33.18 -2.31
CA ALA A 307 -33.85 -32.75 -3.62
C ALA A 307 -33.13 -33.49 -4.77
N TYR A 308 -33.69 -33.48 -5.98
CA TYR A 308 -33.12 -34.21 -7.13
C TYR A 308 -31.67 -33.76 -7.41
N PRO A 309 -30.67 -34.67 -7.37
CA PRO A 309 -29.30 -34.37 -7.73
C PRO A 309 -29.16 -33.95 -9.20
N LEU A 310 -28.61 -32.76 -9.46
CA LEU A 310 -28.33 -32.28 -10.82
C LEU A 310 -26.90 -32.60 -11.23
N THR A 311 -26.64 -32.63 -12.52
CA THR A 311 -25.30 -32.69 -13.13
C THR A 311 -25.15 -31.60 -14.19
N PHE A 312 -23.94 -31.41 -14.71
CA PHE A 312 -23.71 -30.57 -15.90
C PHE A 312 -24.45 -31.04 -17.17
N ALA A 313 -24.98 -32.27 -17.20
CA ALA A 313 -25.82 -32.73 -18.31
C ALA A 313 -27.26 -32.17 -18.25
N ASP A 314 -27.72 -31.79 -17.06
CA ASP A 314 -29.03 -31.16 -16.86
C ASP A 314 -29.02 -29.64 -17.16
N GLY A 315 -27.82 -29.03 -17.19
CA GLY A 315 -27.59 -27.61 -17.46
C GLY A 315 -26.44 -27.02 -16.63
N GLU A 316 -26.03 -25.78 -16.90
CA GLU A 316 -24.97 -25.10 -16.11
C GLU A 316 -25.49 -24.46 -14.82
N PHE A 317 -26.79 -24.11 -14.74
CA PHE A 317 -27.46 -23.48 -13.59
C PHE A 317 -26.65 -22.34 -12.94
N LYS A 318 -26.11 -21.44 -13.77
CA LYS A 318 -25.39 -20.23 -13.36
C LYS A 318 -26.31 -19.02 -13.22
N ARG A 319 -25.99 -18.16 -12.25
CA ARG A 319 -26.66 -16.90 -11.96
C ARG A 319 -25.80 -15.73 -12.46
N LYS A 320 -26.40 -14.54 -12.60
CA LYS A 320 -25.71 -13.36 -13.15
C LYS A 320 -24.75 -12.74 -12.11
N SER A 321 -23.45 -12.76 -12.41
CA SER A 321 -22.36 -12.24 -11.57
C SER A 321 -21.69 -10.99 -12.19
N GLY A 322 -21.11 -10.11 -11.37
CA GLY A 322 -20.25 -8.99 -11.81
C GLY A 322 -20.94 -7.68 -12.31
N PRO A 323 -20.14 -6.65 -12.69
CA PRO A 323 -20.62 -5.38 -13.27
C PRO A 323 -20.30 -5.25 -14.77
N GLU A 324 -21.18 -4.59 -15.53
CA GLU A 324 -21.00 -4.44 -16.99
C GLU A 324 -19.99 -3.33 -17.37
N CYS A 325 -19.14 -3.60 -18.38
CA CYS A 325 -18.25 -2.59 -18.93
C CYS A 325 -19.04 -1.49 -19.67
N LYS A 326 -18.98 -0.25 -19.19
CA LYS A 326 -19.82 0.88 -19.67
C LYS A 326 -19.64 1.24 -21.16
N HIS A 327 -18.58 0.78 -21.83
CA HIS A 327 -18.31 1.06 -23.25
C HIS A 327 -18.81 -0.04 -24.21
N CYS A 328 -18.68 -1.32 -23.85
CA CYS A 328 -19.13 -2.45 -24.68
C CYS A 328 -20.37 -3.16 -24.13
N ARG A 329 -20.78 -2.92 -22.88
CA ARG A 329 -21.85 -3.65 -22.16
C ARG A 329 -21.62 -5.16 -22.07
N ALA A 330 -20.36 -5.56 -21.88
CA ALA A 330 -19.89 -6.95 -21.87
C ALA A 330 -20.15 -7.79 -23.14
N ASP A 331 -20.79 -7.22 -24.18
CA ASP A 331 -20.90 -7.76 -25.55
C ASP A 331 -19.58 -8.40 -26.01
N PRO A 332 -19.51 -9.72 -26.25
CA PRO A 332 -18.25 -10.41 -26.53
C PRO A 332 -17.68 -10.05 -27.91
N ASP A 333 -18.54 -9.90 -28.92
CA ASP A 333 -18.16 -9.73 -30.32
C ASP A 333 -17.70 -8.30 -30.64
N LYS A 334 -18.10 -7.33 -29.82
CA LYS A 334 -17.77 -5.91 -30.01
C LYS A 334 -16.37 -5.54 -29.55
N GLU A 335 -15.51 -5.13 -30.49
CA GLU A 335 -14.18 -4.55 -30.19
C GLU A 335 -14.25 -3.40 -29.18
N CYS A 336 -13.27 -3.32 -28.27
CA CYS A 336 -13.23 -2.26 -27.26
C CYS A 336 -11.82 -1.97 -26.72
N ARG A 337 -11.22 -0.87 -27.18
CA ARG A 337 -9.90 -0.35 -26.74
C ARG A 337 -9.87 0.19 -25.29
N PHE A 338 -10.96 0.05 -24.55
CA PHE A 338 -11.09 0.44 -23.14
C PHE A 338 -11.12 -0.76 -22.16
N CYS A 339 -11.41 -1.97 -22.65
CA CYS A 339 -11.39 -3.21 -21.85
C CYS A 339 -10.67 -4.37 -22.54
N SER A 340 -9.93 -4.08 -23.61
CA SER A 340 -8.99 -4.97 -24.27
C SER A 340 -7.91 -4.15 -25.00
N CYS A 341 -7.11 -4.80 -25.83
CA CYS A 341 -5.95 -4.22 -26.51
C CYS A 341 -6.21 -2.81 -27.08
N TYR A 342 -5.44 -1.83 -26.60
CA TYR A 342 -5.56 -0.40 -26.91
C TYR A 342 -5.31 -0.06 -28.38
N LEU A 343 -4.60 -0.92 -29.11
CA LEU A 343 -4.20 -0.69 -30.50
C LEU A 343 -5.23 -1.24 -31.50
N CYS A 344 -5.57 -2.53 -31.44
CA CYS A 344 -6.58 -3.11 -32.31
C CYS A 344 -8.00 -2.90 -31.75
N GLY A 345 -8.24 -3.28 -30.49
CA GLY A 345 -9.56 -3.35 -29.84
C GLY A 345 -10.11 -4.77 -29.72
N GLY A 346 -9.50 -5.75 -30.39
CA GLY A 346 -9.88 -7.15 -30.36
C GLY A 346 -9.67 -7.81 -28.99
N LYS A 347 -10.61 -8.71 -28.63
CA LYS A 347 -10.70 -9.42 -27.34
C LYS A 347 -10.09 -10.83 -27.35
N GLN A 348 -9.79 -11.35 -28.54
CA GLN A 348 -9.05 -12.59 -28.72
C GLN A 348 -7.66 -12.53 -28.06
N ASP A 349 -7.07 -13.70 -27.81
CA ASP A 349 -5.68 -13.84 -27.36
C ASP A 349 -5.30 -13.02 -26.12
N ALA A 350 -6.23 -12.95 -25.15
CA ALA A 350 -6.02 -12.27 -23.87
C ALA A 350 -4.76 -12.74 -23.12
N HIS A 351 -4.41 -14.02 -23.26
CA HIS A 351 -3.18 -14.61 -22.71
C HIS A 351 -1.88 -14.10 -23.37
N MET A 352 -1.98 -13.33 -24.46
CA MET A 352 -0.87 -12.65 -25.14
C MET A 352 -0.95 -11.11 -24.98
N GLN A 353 -1.75 -10.60 -24.04
CA GLN A 353 -1.83 -9.16 -23.73
C GLN A 353 -0.95 -8.78 -22.52
N LEU A 354 -0.25 -7.66 -22.63
CA LEU A 354 0.47 -6.97 -21.56
C LEU A 354 -0.32 -5.74 -21.11
N LEU A 355 -0.37 -5.44 -19.81
CA LEU A 355 -0.93 -4.20 -19.27
C LEU A 355 0.21 -3.26 -18.83
N CYS A 356 0.08 -1.97 -19.12
CA CYS A 356 1.11 -0.97 -18.79
C CYS A 356 1.04 -0.50 -17.33
N ASP A 357 2.14 -0.61 -16.59
CA ASP A 357 2.24 -0.24 -15.18
C ASP A 357 2.04 1.27 -14.85
N GLU A 358 2.07 2.17 -15.84
CA GLU A 358 1.77 3.60 -15.63
C GLU A 358 0.34 3.98 -16.02
N CYS A 359 -0.22 3.42 -17.11
CA CYS A 359 -1.53 3.85 -17.64
C CYS A 359 -2.62 2.76 -17.69
N ASN A 360 -2.31 1.54 -17.26
CA ASN A 360 -3.22 0.39 -17.15
C ASN A 360 -3.97 0.04 -18.47
N MET A 361 -3.41 0.41 -19.61
CA MET A 361 -3.92 0.03 -20.94
C MET A 361 -3.31 -1.31 -21.38
N ALA A 362 -4.13 -2.18 -21.96
CA ALA A 362 -3.71 -3.49 -22.48
C ALA A 362 -3.12 -3.40 -23.92
N TYR A 363 -2.20 -4.28 -24.27
CA TYR A 363 -1.55 -4.37 -25.58
C TYR A 363 -1.20 -5.83 -25.91
N HIS A 364 -1.61 -6.38 -27.05
CA HIS A 364 -1.07 -7.67 -27.52
C HIS A 364 0.43 -7.54 -27.80
N ILE A 365 1.23 -8.54 -27.43
CA ILE A 365 2.70 -8.57 -27.67
C ILE A 365 3.07 -8.32 -29.14
N TYR A 366 2.26 -8.84 -30.06
CA TYR A 366 2.45 -8.70 -31.51
C TYR A 366 1.85 -7.40 -32.11
N CYS A 367 1.04 -6.64 -31.36
CA CYS A 367 0.56 -5.32 -31.79
C CYS A 367 1.56 -4.20 -31.44
N LEU A 368 2.58 -4.48 -30.62
CA LEU A 368 3.62 -3.53 -30.27
C LEU A 368 4.56 -3.25 -31.45
N ASN A 369 5.32 -2.14 -31.36
CA ASN A 369 6.33 -1.79 -32.35
C ASN A 369 7.65 -1.42 -31.62
N PRO A 370 8.73 -2.21 -31.74
CA PRO A 370 8.76 -3.54 -32.38
C PRO A 370 7.84 -4.54 -31.66
N PRO A 371 7.30 -5.55 -32.36
CA PRO A 371 6.51 -6.61 -31.74
C PRO A 371 7.39 -7.49 -30.86
N LEU A 372 6.86 -7.92 -29.71
CA LEU A 372 7.57 -8.80 -28.77
C LEU A 372 7.30 -10.28 -29.12
N SER A 373 8.36 -11.08 -29.17
CA SER A 373 8.30 -12.52 -29.49
C SER A 373 7.86 -13.39 -28.31
N LYS A 374 7.96 -12.87 -27.08
CA LYS A 374 7.41 -13.45 -25.85
C LYS A 374 6.98 -12.32 -24.90
N ILE A 375 6.17 -12.67 -23.91
CA ILE A 375 5.94 -11.83 -22.73
C ILE A 375 7.30 -11.61 -22.02
N PRO A 376 7.67 -10.38 -21.64
CA PRO A 376 8.90 -10.11 -20.88
C PRO A 376 8.94 -10.84 -19.54
N GLU A 377 10.15 -11.17 -19.08
CA GLU A 377 10.41 -11.74 -17.76
C GLU A 377 10.70 -10.64 -16.70
N ASP A 378 10.77 -9.38 -17.13
CA ASP A 378 10.96 -8.22 -16.25
C ASP A 378 9.73 -7.96 -15.39
N GLU A 379 9.95 -7.56 -14.13
CA GLU A 379 8.88 -7.42 -13.13
C GLU A 379 7.98 -6.18 -13.27
N ASP A 380 8.35 -5.21 -14.11
CA ASP A 380 7.57 -4.02 -14.47
C ASP A 380 7.58 -3.88 -16.02
N TRP A 381 6.43 -3.62 -16.65
CA TRP A 381 6.34 -3.33 -18.09
C TRP A 381 5.60 -2.02 -18.40
N TYR A 382 6.29 -1.14 -19.12
CA TYR A 382 5.74 0.13 -19.59
C TYR A 382 5.53 0.08 -21.11
N CYS A 383 4.32 0.43 -21.56
CA CYS A 383 4.04 0.53 -22.99
C CYS A 383 4.83 1.67 -23.66
N PRO A 384 4.97 1.68 -25.00
CA PRO A 384 5.73 2.71 -25.73
C PRO A 384 5.24 4.17 -25.60
N SER A 385 4.13 4.42 -24.89
CA SER A 385 3.65 5.78 -24.56
C SER A 385 4.02 6.25 -23.14
N CYS A 386 4.52 5.34 -22.30
CA CYS A 386 4.79 5.49 -20.87
C CYS A 386 6.26 5.21 -20.53
N LYS A 387 6.87 4.26 -21.25
CA LYS A 387 8.30 3.96 -21.17
C LYS A 387 9.12 5.20 -21.54
N ASN A 388 9.89 5.73 -20.59
CA ASN A 388 10.95 6.68 -20.89
C ASN A 388 12.15 5.89 -21.42
N ASP A 389 12.44 5.97 -22.72
CA ASP A 389 13.56 5.24 -23.31
C ASP A 389 14.91 5.81 -22.84
N SER A 390 15.62 5.04 -22.02
CA SER A 390 16.97 5.34 -21.52
C SER A 390 18.03 5.46 -22.61
N ASN A 391 17.70 5.08 -23.85
CA ASN A 391 18.59 5.08 -25.01
C ASN A 391 18.29 6.21 -26.02
N GLU A 392 17.34 7.12 -25.76
CA GLU A 392 17.17 8.30 -26.63
C GLU A 392 18.29 9.33 -26.34
N VAL A 393 19.48 9.07 -26.90
CA VAL A 393 20.69 9.89 -26.70
C VAL A 393 20.48 11.29 -27.26
N VAL A 394 20.18 12.23 -26.36
CA VAL A 394 20.05 13.65 -26.69
C VAL A 394 21.40 14.16 -27.21
N LYS A 395 21.46 14.53 -28.50
CA LYS A 395 22.64 15.17 -29.08
C LYS A 395 22.89 16.51 -28.39
N ALA A 396 24.16 16.82 -28.13
CA ALA A 396 24.56 18.02 -27.40
C ALA A 396 23.98 19.29 -28.03
N GLY A 397 23.06 19.94 -27.30
CA GLY A 397 22.38 21.18 -27.74
C GLY A 397 20.86 21.06 -27.89
N GLU A 398 20.29 19.86 -28.14
CA GLU A 398 18.83 19.71 -28.13
C GLU A 398 18.26 19.64 -26.71
N LYS A 399 17.03 20.12 -26.53
CA LYS A 399 16.22 19.88 -25.32
C LYS A 399 15.41 18.60 -25.49
N LEU A 400 15.18 17.90 -24.38
CA LEU A 400 14.34 16.70 -24.31
C LEU A 400 12.97 16.97 -24.98
N LYS A 401 12.63 16.20 -26.03
CA LYS A 401 11.37 16.39 -26.77
C LYS A 401 10.21 15.90 -25.90
N GLN A 402 9.40 16.85 -25.41
CA GLN A 402 8.27 16.51 -24.54
C GLN A 402 7.25 15.63 -25.27
N SER A 403 6.76 14.60 -24.58
CA SER A 403 5.70 13.70 -25.09
C SER A 403 4.52 14.48 -25.68
N LYS A 404 4.02 14.02 -26.83
CA LYS A 404 2.85 14.60 -27.54
C LYS A 404 1.57 14.61 -26.68
N LYS A 405 1.50 13.82 -25.59
CA LYS A 405 0.44 13.92 -24.56
C LYS A 405 0.72 15.03 -23.54
N LYS A 406 1.96 15.17 -23.03
CA LYS A 406 2.34 16.26 -22.10
C LYS A 406 2.04 17.63 -22.72
N ALA A 407 2.42 17.85 -23.97
CA ALA A 407 2.17 19.10 -24.72
C ALA A 407 0.68 19.45 -24.96
N LYS A 408 -0.27 18.57 -24.62
CA LYS A 408 -1.72 18.80 -24.76
C LYS A 408 -2.48 18.86 -23.42
N MET A 409 -1.80 18.72 -22.27
CA MET A 409 -2.47 18.88 -20.97
C MET A 409 -2.63 20.36 -20.62
N PRO A 410 -3.70 20.77 -19.91
CA PRO A 410 -3.85 22.15 -19.43
C PRO A 410 -2.68 22.64 -18.55
N SER A 411 -1.97 21.71 -17.91
CA SER A 411 -0.74 21.96 -17.13
C SER A 411 0.51 22.26 -17.96
N ALA A 412 0.44 22.15 -19.30
CA ALA A 412 1.54 22.44 -20.21
C ALA A 412 1.34 23.75 -21.00
N CYS A 413 0.24 24.46 -20.77
CA CYS A 413 0.09 25.86 -21.20
C CYS A 413 0.87 26.77 -20.23
N THR A 414 2.19 26.55 -20.15
CA THR A 414 3.11 27.26 -19.26
C THR A 414 3.85 28.36 -20.02
N ASP A 415 3.13 29.39 -20.44
CA ASP A 415 3.71 30.74 -20.40
C ASP A 415 3.98 31.05 -18.93
N SER A 416 5.22 30.84 -18.50
CA SER A 416 5.56 30.62 -17.10
C SER A 416 5.67 31.91 -16.29
N GLN A 417 4.56 32.64 -16.14
CA GLN A 417 4.42 33.55 -15.00
C GLN A 417 4.11 32.72 -13.75
N ARG A 418 5.09 32.63 -12.83
CA ARG A 418 4.99 31.92 -11.55
C ARG A 418 3.96 32.59 -10.62
N ASP A 419 2.66 32.36 -10.83
CA ASP A 419 1.61 32.88 -9.96
C ASP A 419 1.47 32.07 -8.66
N TRP A 420 2.39 32.36 -7.73
CA TRP A 420 2.28 31.98 -6.33
C TRP A 420 1.03 32.58 -5.62
N GLY A 421 0.23 33.40 -6.31
CA GLY A 421 -1.02 33.99 -5.81
C GLY A 421 -2.07 32.97 -5.32
N LYS A 422 -1.97 31.70 -5.74
CA LYS A 422 -2.83 30.60 -5.28
C LYS A 422 -2.35 29.87 -4.00
N GLY A 423 -1.14 30.17 -3.52
CA GLY A 423 -0.62 29.66 -2.24
C GLY A 423 -0.18 28.17 -2.22
N MET A 424 0.28 27.71 -1.05
CA MET A 424 1.01 26.44 -0.89
C MET A 424 0.12 25.18 -0.77
N ALA A 425 -1.20 25.28 -0.91
CA ALA A 425 -2.14 24.21 -0.53
C ALA A 425 -2.00 22.93 -1.38
N CYS A 426 -1.66 23.05 -2.66
CA CYS A 426 -1.56 21.94 -3.62
C CYS A 426 -0.14 21.76 -4.18
N VAL A 427 0.88 22.29 -3.50
CA VAL A 427 2.26 22.31 -4.01
C VAL A 427 2.98 21.00 -3.69
N GLY A 428 3.50 20.36 -4.75
CA GLY A 428 4.35 19.17 -4.65
C GLY A 428 5.78 19.50 -4.20
N ARG A 429 6.60 18.46 -4.01
CA ARG A 429 8.03 18.62 -3.68
C ARG A 429 8.80 19.14 -4.89
N THR A 430 9.77 20.01 -4.65
CA THR A 430 10.74 20.46 -5.65
C THR A 430 11.97 19.53 -5.76
N LYS A 431 12.23 18.76 -4.70
CA LYS A 431 13.37 17.82 -4.55
C LYS A 431 13.01 16.67 -3.60
N GLU A 432 13.81 15.60 -3.59
CA GLU A 432 13.68 14.49 -2.64
C GLU A 432 15.02 14.22 -1.94
N CYS A 433 14.98 13.98 -0.63
CA CYS A 433 16.12 13.50 0.13
C CYS A 433 16.50 12.07 -0.30
N THR A 434 17.56 11.94 -1.10
CA THR A 434 18.23 10.68 -1.47
C THR A 434 19.39 10.35 -0.54
N ILE A 435 19.83 11.29 0.31
CA ILE A 435 20.96 11.14 1.24
C ILE A 435 20.76 9.99 2.25
N VAL A 436 19.53 9.59 2.53
CA VAL A 436 19.16 8.39 3.28
C VAL A 436 17.84 7.82 2.73
N PRO A 437 17.53 6.52 2.87
CA PRO A 437 16.30 5.94 2.34
C PRO A 437 15.04 6.45 3.05
N SER A 438 13.87 6.08 2.52
CA SER A 438 12.56 6.50 3.07
C SER A 438 12.30 5.96 4.49
N ASN A 439 12.83 4.78 4.82
CA ASN A 439 12.72 4.08 6.10
C ASN A 439 13.92 4.31 7.05
N HIS A 440 14.68 5.39 6.87
CA HIS A 440 15.84 5.69 7.72
C HIS A 440 15.44 6.08 9.14
N TYR A 441 16.07 5.45 10.14
CA TYR A 441 15.94 5.73 11.58
C TYR A 441 17.07 6.64 12.09
N GLY A 442 16.77 7.48 13.09
CA GLY A 442 17.74 8.43 13.64
C GLY A 442 17.82 9.74 12.85
N PRO A 443 18.83 10.60 13.09
CA PRO A 443 18.94 11.91 12.44
C PRO A 443 19.12 11.82 10.92
N ILE A 444 18.74 12.88 10.18
CA ILE A 444 19.10 13.02 8.77
C ILE A 444 20.48 13.70 8.71
N PRO A 445 21.47 13.14 7.98
CA PRO A 445 22.74 13.82 7.73
C PRO A 445 22.55 15.23 7.16
N GLY A 446 23.39 16.18 7.59
CA GLY A 446 23.27 17.58 7.19
C GLY A 446 22.15 18.39 7.86
N VAL A 447 21.30 17.78 8.69
CA VAL A 447 20.14 18.44 9.31
C VAL A 447 20.23 18.45 10.84
N PRO A 448 20.84 19.47 11.46
CA PRO A 448 21.01 19.55 12.91
C PRO A 448 19.71 19.90 13.65
N VAL A 449 19.65 19.56 14.93
CA VAL A 449 18.61 20.02 15.86
C VAL A 449 18.61 21.54 15.93
N GLY A 450 17.41 22.13 15.80
CA GLY A 450 17.19 23.57 15.64
C GLY A 450 16.89 24.01 14.20
N ALA A 451 17.11 23.15 13.19
CA ALA A 451 16.77 23.46 11.79
C ALA A 451 15.27 23.77 11.63
N THR A 452 14.96 24.82 10.86
CA THR A 452 13.60 25.38 10.74
C THR A 452 13.15 25.59 9.29
N TRP A 453 11.90 25.26 8.97
CA TRP A 453 11.30 25.45 7.64
C TRP A 453 9.88 26.00 7.72
N LYS A 454 9.55 26.96 6.85
CA LYS A 454 8.23 27.63 6.80
C LYS A 454 7.08 26.65 6.51
N PHE A 455 7.26 25.68 5.62
CA PHE A 455 6.21 24.76 5.17
C PHE A 455 6.57 23.28 5.31
N ARG A 456 5.55 22.44 5.58
CA ARG A 456 5.69 20.97 5.71
C ARG A 456 6.32 20.28 4.50
N VAL A 457 6.12 20.81 3.28
CA VAL A 457 6.77 20.28 2.07
C VAL A 457 8.30 20.34 2.16
N GLN A 458 8.86 21.42 2.71
CA GLN A 458 10.31 21.56 2.88
C GLN A 458 10.88 20.59 3.92
N VAL A 459 10.10 20.23 4.94
CA VAL A 459 10.46 19.21 5.95
C VAL A 459 10.47 17.79 5.33
N SER A 460 9.69 17.58 4.27
CA SER A 460 9.69 16.36 3.46
C SER A 460 10.84 16.32 2.45
N GLU A 461 11.10 17.44 1.76
CA GLU A 461 12.26 17.64 0.90
C GLU A 461 13.58 17.40 1.66
N ALA A 462 13.66 17.83 2.92
CA ALA A 462 14.78 17.59 3.83
C ALA A 462 14.81 16.17 4.45
N GLY A 463 13.90 15.27 4.08
CA GLY A 463 13.84 13.87 4.56
C GLY A 463 13.41 13.66 6.02
N VAL A 464 13.49 14.71 6.86
CA VAL A 464 13.18 14.67 8.30
C VAL A 464 11.80 14.06 8.53
N HIS A 465 10.78 14.56 7.82
CA HIS A 465 9.43 14.02 7.90
C HIS A 465 8.75 14.09 6.52
N ARG A 466 8.76 12.95 5.80
CA ARG A 466 8.35 12.85 4.40
C ARG A 466 6.83 13.08 4.12
N PRO A 467 5.88 12.78 5.01
CA PRO A 467 4.47 13.14 4.81
C PRO A 467 4.26 14.66 4.82
N HIS A 468 3.49 15.18 3.85
CA HIS A 468 3.16 16.61 3.79
C HIS A 468 2.06 17.02 4.80
N VAL A 469 1.20 16.07 5.19
CA VAL A 469 -0.01 16.33 5.99
C VAL A 469 -0.02 15.53 7.29
N GLY A 470 0.01 14.18 7.20
CA GLY A 470 -0.13 13.29 8.36
C GLY A 470 0.84 13.56 9.51
N GLY A 471 0.43 13.24 10.74
CA GLY A 471 1.23 13.53 11.94
C GLY A 471 2.45 12.61 12.09
N ILE A 472 2.32 11.33 11.74
CA ILE A 472 3.35 10.30 11.89
C ILE A 472 3.86 9.86 10.51
N HIS A 473 5.14 9.50 10.44
CA HIS A 473 5.79 8.85 9.30
C HIS A 473 6.37 7.52 9.76
N GLY A 474 5.79 6.41 9.30
CA GLY A 474 6.23 5.07 9.66
C GLY A 474 5.71 3.99 8.71
N ARG A 475 6.04 2.73 9.01
CA ARG A 475 5.51 1.54 8.36
C ARG A 475 5.09 0.53 9.44
N SER A 476 3.89 -0.05 9.35
CA SER A 476 3.20 -0.69 10.48
C SER A 476 3.83 -1.98 11.04
N ASN A 477 4.72 -2.62 10.28
CA ASN A 477 5.47 -3.82 10.69
C ASN A 477 6.93 -3.54 11.08
N ASP A 478 7.40 -2.30 10.90
CA ASP A 478 8.77 -1.87 11.18
C ASP A 478 8.76 -0.84 12.31
N GLY A 479 8.24 0.36 12.06
CA GLY A 479 8.13 1.41 13.07
C GLY A 479 7.96 2.81 12.49
N ALA A 480 7.91 3.80 13.37
CA ALA A 480 7.87 5.22 13.06
C ALA A 480 9.27 5.85 13.00
N TYR A 481 9.58 6.51 11.89
CA TYR A 481 10.84 7.22 11.65
C TYR A 481 10.79 8.65 12.16
N SER A 482 9.62 9.29 12.10
CA SER A 482 9.43 10.67 12.55
C SER A 482 7.97 11.04 12.81
N LEU A 483 7.73 12.07 13.62
CA LEU A 483 6.40 12.64 13.85
C LEU A 483 6.41 14.17 13.95
N VAL A 484 5.22 14.77 13.86
CA VAL A 484 4.98 16.20 13.96
C VAL A 484 4.00 16.51 15.09
N LEU A 485 4.45 17.27 16.08
CA LEU A 485 3.62 17.95 17.08
C LEU A 485 3.06 19.23 16.46
N ALA A 486 1.74 19.28 16.27
CA ALA A 486 1.07 20.40 15.59
C ALA A 486 -0.13 20.97 16.36
N GLY A 487 -0.45 20.46 17.55
CA GLY A 487 -1.65 20.86 18.31
C GLY A 487 -2.92 20.42 17.59
N GLY A 488 -2.93 19.19 17.08
CA GLY A 488 -4.01 18.61 16.28
C GLY A 488 -5.06 17.84 17.11
N PHE A 489 -4.74 17.60 18.39
CA PHE A 489 -5.55 16.86 19.35
C PHE A 489 -5.55 17.61 20.68
N GLU A 490 -6.66 17.57 21.40
CA GLU A 490 -6.83 18.31 22.66
C GLU A 490 -6.20 17.60 23.87
N ASP A 491 -5.72 16.37 23.65
CA ASP A 491 -5.08 15.48 24.62
C ASP A 491 -3.56 15.34 24.42
N GLU A 492 -2.98 16.10 23.49
CA GLU A 492 -1.52 16.27 23.36
C GLU A 492 -1.00 17.05 24.59
N VAL A 493 -0.05 16.48 25.33
CA VAL A 493 0.58 17.13 26.50
C VAL A 493 2.09 17.23 26.26
N ASP A 494 2.58 18.43 25.95
CA ASP A 494 3.97 18.67 25.58
C ASP A 494 4.77 19.35 26.72
N ARG A 495 5.76 18.64 27.27
CA ARG A 495 6.68 19.13 28.32
C ARG A 495 8.09 19.38 27.78
N GLY A 496 8.28 19.39 26.45
CA GLY A 496 9.58 19.60 25.81
C GLY A 496 10.36 18.29 25.68
N ASP A 497 11.12 17.91 26.71
CA ASP A 497 11.94 16.69 26.71
C ASP A 497 11.13 15.40 26.91
N GLU A 498 9.86 15.54 27.29
CA GLU A 498 8.86 14.47 27.36
C GLU A 498 7.53 15.00 26.82
N PHE A 499 6.76 14.17 26.10
CA PHE A 499 5.40 14.51 25.70
C PHE A 499 4.51 13.28 25.52
N THR A 500 3.21 13.46 25.75
CA THR A 500 2.18 12.48 25.38
C THR A 500 1.62 12.86 24.01
N TYR A 501 1.88 12.02 23.01
CA TYR A 501 1.35 12.13 21.65
C TYR A 501 0.03 11.35 21.53
N THR A 502 -0.88 11.80 20.66
CA THR A 502 -2.12 11.10 20.34
C THR A 502 -2.03 10.46 18.95
N GLY A 503 -2.57 9.26 18.80
CA GLY A 503 -2.62 8.52 17.53
C GLY A 503 -3.39 9.25 16.43
N SER A 504 -3.19 8.82 15.19
CA SER A 504 -4.03 9.20 14.05
C SER A 504 -5.27 8.29 13.94
N GLY A 505 -6.28 8.72 13.16
CA GLY A 505 -7.53 7.98 12.97
C GLY A 505 -8.62 8.39 13.97
N GLY A 506 -9.73 7.64 13.98
CA GLY A 506 -10.91 7.93 14.82
C GLY A 506 -11.75 9.13 14.36
N ARG A 507 -11.71 9.46 13.06
CA ARG A 507 -12.24 10.71 12.48
C ARG A 507 -12.80 10.48 11.07
N ASP A 508 -13.99 10.99 10.78
CA ASP A 508 -14.52 11.05 9.41
C ASP A 508 -13.74 12.06 8.53
N LEU A 509 -13.18 11.56 7.43
CA LEU A 509 -12.49 12.35 6.40
C LEU A 509 -13.21 12.35 5.03
N SER A 510 -14.47 11.88 4.98
CA SER A 510 -15.33 11.91 3.79
C SER A 510 -15.43 13.29 3.16
N GLY A 511 -15.74 13.36 1.86
CA GLY A 511 -15.76 14.64 1.13
C GLY A 511 -14.37 15.26 0.95
N ASN A 512 -13.32 14.43 0.86
CA ASN A 512 -11.94 14.85 0.58
C ASN A 512 -11.35 15.80 1.67
N LYS A 513 -11.75 15.63 2.94
CA LYS A 513 -11.18 16.36 4.09
C LYS A 513 -9.72 15.95 4.33
N ARG A 514 -9.00 16.74 5.13
CA ARG A 514 -7.63 16.42 5.61
C ARG A 514 -7.49 16.48 7.13
N ILE A 515 -8.50 17.02 7.80
CA ILE A 515 -8.70 17.07 9.24
C ILE A 515 -10.21 16.93 9.42
N GLY A 516 -10.64 16.11 10.37
CA GLY A 516 -12.01 16.00 10.84
C GLY A 516 -12.04 16.08 12.37
N GLU A 517 -13.24 16.13 12.93
CA GLU A 517 -13.47 15.92 14.37
C GLU A 517 -13.48 14.41 14.69
N HIS A 518 -13.39 14.05 15.96
CA HIS A 518 -13.43 12.65 16.37
C HIS A 518 -14.87 12.11 16.32
N SER A 519 -15.03 10.92 15.77
CA SER A 519 -16.33 10.33 15.43
C SER A 519 -16.43 8.82 15.67
N PHE A 520 -15.31 8.16 15.98
CA PHE A 520 -15.22 6.75 16.36
C PHE A 520 -13.85 6.49 17.00
N ASP A 521 -13.68 5.30 17.58
CA ASP A 521 -12.47 4.90 18.31
C ASP A 521 -11.24 4.74 17.40
N GLN A 522 -10.05 4.96 17.96
CA GLN A 522 -8.77 4.72 17.30
C GLN A 522 -8.31 3.28 17.46
N THR A 523 -7.85 2.66 16.38
CA THR A 523 -7.27 1.30 16.41
C THR A 523 -5.73 1.36 16.47
N LEU A 524 -5.08 0.32 17.00
CA LEU A 524 -3.61 0.20 17.02
C LEU A 524 -3.08 -0.31 15.68
N THR A 525 -3.38 0.43 14.61
CA THR A 525 -3.10 0.05 13.22
C THR A 525 -2.19 1.10 12.55
N HIS A 526 -1.73 0.83 11.32
CA HIS A 526 -0.95 1.75 10.47
C HIS A 526 0.12 2.57 11.19
N MET A 527 -0.11 3.87 11.36
CA MET A 527 0.85 4.77 12.00
C MET A 527 0.88 4.64 13.53
N ASN A 528 -0.24 4.23 14.14
CA ASN A 528 -0.36 3.98 15.57
C ASN A 528 0.47 2.73 15.92
N ARG A 529 0.27 1.63 15.18
CA ARG A 529 1.10 0.41 15.28
C ARG A 529 2.58 0.69 15.00
N ALA A 530 2.87 1.51 13.99
CA ALA A 530 4.24 1.91 13.68
C ALA A 530 4.89 2.64 14.87
N LEU A 531 4.19 3.57 15.52
CA LEU A 531 4.73 4.28 16.68
C LEU A 531 4.86 3.36 17.92
N ALA A 532 3.95 2.41 18.12
CA ALA A 532 4.06 1.40 19.18
C ALA A 532 5.30 0.50 19.03
N LEU A 533 5.66 0.09 17.81
CA LEU A 533 6.88 -0.68 17.51
C LEU A 533 8.20 0.06 17.80
N ASN A 534 8.17 1.35 18.14
CA ASN A 534 9.35 2.07 18.64
C ASN A 534 9.60 1.83 20.13
N CYS A 535 8.64 1.27 20.87
CA CYS A 535 8.80 0.92 22.28
C CYS A 535 9.65 -0.36 22.41
N ASP A 536 10.62 -0.39 23.31
CA ASP A 536 11.36 -1.61 23.67
C ASP A 536 10.52 -2.47 24.63
N ALA A 537 9.44 -3.03 24.10
CA ALA A 537 8.51 -3.92 24.77
C ALA A 537 7.80 -4.81 23.71
N PRO A 538 7.30 -6.01 24.09
CA PRO A 538 6.39 -6.77 23.22
C PRO A 538 5.15 -5.94 22.87
N LEU A 539 4.66 -6.07 21.63
CA LEU A 539 3.48 -5.35 21.18
C LEU A 539 2.21 -5.97 21.79
N ASP A 540 1.63 -5.27 22.76
CA ASP A 540 0.26 -5.48 23.24
C ASP A 540 -0.67 -4.50 22.51
N ASP A 541 -1.81 -4.99 22.00
CA ASP A 541 -2.80 -4.25 21.19
C ASP A 541 -4.12 -3.94 21.91
N LYS A 542 -4.26 -4.34 23.18
CA LYS A 542 -5.48 -4.19 24.01
C LYS A 542 -5.28 -3.27 25.22
N ASN A 543 -4.13 -3.40 25.86
CA ASN A 543 -3.69 -2.63 27.03
C ASN A 543 -2.56 -1.65 26.66
N GLY A 544 -1.81 -1.97 25.62
CA GLY A 544 -0.52 -1.32 25.31
C GLY A 544 0.60 -1.79 26.24
N ALA A 545 1.80 -1.22 26.07
CA ALA A 545 3.01 -1.70 26.74
C ALA A 545 3.93 -0.57 27.23
N GLU A 546 4.68 -0.86 28.30
CA GLU A 546 5.66 0.04 28.93
C GLU A 546 7.05 -0.61 28.94
N SER A 547 8.04 0.09 28.38
CA SER A 547 9.40 -0.42 28.23
C SER A 547 10.21 -0.29 29.52
N LYS A 548 10.83 -1.41 29.92
CA LYS A 548 11.80 -1.47 31.03
C LYS A 548 13.13 -0.80 30.67
N ASN A 549 13.46 -0.68 29.38
CA ASN A 549 14.68 -0.04 28.88
C ASN A 549 14.37 0.83 27.64
N TRP A 550 13.55 1.86 27.83
CA TRP A 550 13.07 2.73 26.74
C TRP A 550 14.16 3.32 25.81
N ARG A 551 15.43 3.39 26.25
CA ARG A 551 16.57 3.80 25.41
C ARG A 551 17.01 2.73 24.39
N ALA A 552 16.63 1.47 24.53
CA ALA A 552 16.78 0.47 23.47
C ALA A 552 15.72 0.61 22.34
N GLY A 553 14.65 1.38 22.56
CA GLY A 553 13.58 1.63 21.59
C GLY A 553 14.06 2.30 20.30
N LYS A 554 13.31 2.14 19.20
CA LYS A 554 13.67 2.70 17.89
C LYS A 554 13.55 4.24 17.90
N PRO A 555 14.54 4.99 17.36
CA PRO A 555 14.56 6.45 17.44
C PRO A 555 13.58 7.14 16.47
N VAL A 556 12.74 8.03 16.99
CA VAL A 556 11.79 8.88 16.26
C VAL A 556 12.36 10.30 16.14
N ARG A 557 12.46 10.86 14.93
CA ARG A 557 12.74 12.29 14.73
C ARG A 557 11.48 13.11 15.05
N VAL A 558 11.57 14.08 15.96
CA VAL A 558 10.42 14.92 16.35
C VAL A 558 10.53 16.31 15.72
N VAL A 559 9.43 16.76 15.12
CA VAL A 559 9.27 18.10 14.57
C VAL A 559 8.15 18.82 15.32
N ARG A 560 8.41 20.03 15.85
CA ARG A 560 7.35 20.90 16.39
C ARG A 560 6.93 21.94 15.34
N SER A 561 5.63 22.12 15.15
CA SER A 561 5.05 23.12 14.24
C SER A 561 4.47 24.29 15.05
N SER A 562 4.56 25.52 14.53
CA SER A 562 4.06 26.70 15.24
C SER A 562 2.55 26.68 15.50
N LYS A 563 1.80 25.83 14.77
CA LYS A 563 0.39 25.52 15.07
C LYS A 563 0.18 24.95 16.49
N GLY A 564 1.18 24.27 17.05
CA GLY A 564 1.16 23.72 18.42
C GLY A 564 1.27 24.80 19.51
N ARG A 565 1.61 26.05 19.18
CA ARG A 565 1.81 27.16 20.14
C ARG A 565 0.60 27.42 21.05
N ARG A 566 -0.61 27.05 20.62
CA ARG A 566 -1.84 27.16 21.43
C ARG A 566 -1.90 26.20 22.65
N ILE A 567 -1.12 25.12 22.65
CA ILE A 567 -1.04 24.14 23.77
C ILE A 567 0.39 23.90 24.27
N SER A 568 1.41 24.32 23.53
CA SER A 568 2.83 24.09 23.86
C SER A 568 3.66 25.36 23.77
N LYS A 569 4.33 25.71 24.88
CA LYS A 569 5.37 26.75 24.93
C LYS A 569 6.66 26.36 24.20
N TYR A 570 6.82 25.09 23.84
CA TYR A 570 8.01 24.55 23.18
C TYR A 570 7.92 24.62 21.65
N ALA A 571 6.71 24.84 21.11
CA ALA A 571 6.49 25.03 19.68
C ALA A 571 7.23 26.28 19.15
N PRO A 572 7.81 26.24 17.93
CA PRO A 572 8.50 27.39 17.35
C PRO A 572 7.55 28.56 17.06
N GLU A 573 8.11 29.75 16.90
CA GLU A 573 7.35 30.96 16.56
C GLU A 573 6.62 30.83 15.22
N GLU A 574 7.32 30.27 14.24
CA GLU A 574 6.90 30.23 12.85
C GLU A 574 7.39 28.94 12.18
N GLY A 575 6.56 28.36 11.31
CA GLY A 575 6.92 27.19 10.53
C GLY A 575 7.03 25.91 11.37
N ASN A 576 8.11 25.17 11.17
CA ASN A 576 8.32 23.82 11.71
C ASN A 576 9.80 23.67 12.05
N ARG A 577 10.13 23.15 13.25
CA ARG A 577 11.50 22.99 13.75
C ARG A 577 11.79 21.52 14.07
N TYR A 578 12.97 21.02 13.69
CA TYR A 578 13.45 19.71 14.11
C TYR A 578 14.08 19.79 15.49
N ASP A 579 13.57 18.99 16.44
CA ASP A 579 13.89 19.07 17.87
C ASP A 579 14.75 17.90 18.39
N GLY A 580 15.08 16.96 17.49
CA GLY A 580 15.94 15.82 17.77
C GLY A 580 15.22 14.48 17.88
N ILE A 581 15.93 13.53 18.46
CA ILE A 581 15.53 12.14 18.64
C ILE A 581 14.80 11.92 19.97
N TYR A 582 13.70 11.19 19.88
CA TYR A 582 12.90 10.71 21.00
C TYR A 582 12.65 9.21 20.84
N LYS A 583 12.34 8.53 21.95
CA LYS A 583 11.95 7.11 21.98
C LYS A 583 10.67 6.94 22.77
N VAL A 584 9.89 5.91 22.42
CA VAL A 584 8.61 5.62 23.07
C VAL A 584 8.87 4.86 24.38
N VAL A 585 8.57 5.52 25.49
CA VAL A 585 8.67 4.94 26.85
C VAL A 585 7.54 3.95 27.06
N LYS A 586 6.32 4.34 26.68
CA LYS A 586 5.14 3.48 26.70
C LYS A 586 4.03 3.98 25.79
N TYR A 587 3.06 3.13 25.52
CA TYR A 587 1.83 3.48 24.83
C TYR A 587 0.64 2.72 25.43
N TRP A 588 -0.56 3.32 25.39
CA TRP A 588 -1.79 2.77 25.98
C TRP A 588 -3.05 3.34 25.30
N PRO A 589 -4.20 2.65 25.34
CA PRO A 589 -5.49 3.23 24.96
C PRO A 589 -6.13 3.97 26.15
N GLU A 590 -6.80 5.08 25.87
CA GLU A 590 -7.51 5.90 26.87
C GLU A 590 -8.73 6.54 26.22
N ILE A 591 -9.83 6.75 26.94
CA ILE A 591 -10.95 7.56 26.43
C ILE A 591 -10.51 9.03 26.45
N GLY A 592 -10.36 9.63 25.26
CA GLY A 592 -9.98 11.03 25.11
C GLY A 592 -11.12 11.99 25.44
N LYS A 593 -10.84 13.30 25.48
CA LYS A 593 -11.87 14.34 25.75
C LYS A 593 -13.02 14.34 24.75
N CYS A 594 -12.81 13.76 23.56
CA CYS A 594 -13.83 13.57 22.54
C CYS A 594 -14.84 12.45 22.86
N GLY A 595 -14.68 11.70 23.95
CA GLY A 595 -15.57 10.59 24.32
C GLY A 595 -15.29 9.28 23.60
N PHE A 596 -14.28 9.23 22.74
CA PHE A 596 -13.83 8.05 22.00
C PHE A 596 -12.46 7.58 22.50
N LEU A 597 -12.17 6.29 22.31
CA LEU A 597 -10.86 5.70 22.59
C LEU A 597 -9.81 6.31 21.66
N VAL A 598 -8.71 6.80 22.24
CA VAL A 598 -7.53 7.29 21.54
C VAL A 598 -6.29 6.56 22.02
N TRP A 599 -5.35 6.31 21.11
CA TRP A 599 -4.06 5.71 21.48
C TRP A 599 -3.08 6.80 21.87
N ARG A 600 -2.46 6.66 23.03
CA ARG A 600 -1.52 7.63 23.61
C ARG A 600 -0.12 7.05 23.70
N TYR A 601 0.88 7.89 23.46
CA TYR A 601 2.29 7.49 23.40
C TYR A 601 3.11 8.47 24.24
N LEU A 602 3.80 7.97 25.27
CA LEU A 602 4.76 8.76 26.03
C LEU A 602 6.12 8.71 25.31
N LEU A 603 6.51 9.80 24.67
CA LEU A 603 7.84 9.95 24.07
C LEU A 603 8.75 10.76 25.00
N ARG A 604 10.00 10.30 25.15
CA ARG A 604 11.06 10.98 25.90
C ARG A 604 12.31 11.16 25.04
N ARG A 605 12.99 12.29 25.20
CA ARG A 605 14.14 12.69 24.40
C ARG A 605 15.36 11.82 24.69
N ASP A 606 16.03 11.38 23.63
CA ASP A 606 17.25 10.56 23.67
C ASP A 606 18.19 11.01 22.54
N ASP A 607 18.67 12.26 22.66
CA ASP A 607 19.50 12.95 21.68
C ASP A 607 20.61 13.73 22.42
N ALA A 608 21.82 13.69 21.88
CA ALA A 608 22.99 14.36 22.44
C ALA A 608 23.09 15.85 22.04
N GLU A 609 22.40 16.29 20.99
CA GLU A 609 22.32 17.71 20.65
C GLU A 609 21.36 18.42 21.63
N PRO A 610 21.71 19.61 22.19
CA PRO A 610 20.86 20.30 23.16
C PRO A 610 19.52 20.74 22.54
N ALA A 611 18.44 20.67 23.33
CA ALA A 611 17.09 20.92 22.84
C ALA A 611 16.88 22.42 22.51
N PRO A 612 16.23 22.80 21.38
CA PRO A 612 16.29 24.18 20.86
C PRO A 612 15.67 25.32 21.72
N TRP A 613 15.02 25.00 22.84
CA TRP A 613 14.48 25.97 23.80
C TRP A 613 15.35 26.14 25.06
N THR A 614 16.40 25.34 25.24
CA THR A 614 17.40 25.56 26.31
C THR A 614 18.34 26.69 25.93
N THR A 615 19.03 27.28 26.91
CA THR A 615 20.10 28.27 26.67
C THR A 615 21.16 27.71 25.70
N GLU A 616 21.64 26.50 25.98
CA GLU A 616 22.59 25.76 25.13
C GLU A 616 22.07 25.55 23.70
N GLY A 617 20.79 25.17 23.54
CA GLY A 617 20.17 24.96 22.23
C GLY A 617 19.97 26.25 21.44
N ILE A 618 19.64 27.35 22.11
CA ILE A 618 19.52 28.69 21.53
C ILE A 618 20.90 29.20 21.10
N GLU A 619 21.91 29.05 21.94
CA GLU A 619 23.30 29.42 21.65
C GLU A 619 23.86 28.59 20.50
N ARG A 620 23.65 27.26 20.52
CA ARG A 620 24.00 26.37 19.41
C ARG A 620 23.30 26.75 18.11
N SER A 621 22.02 27.10 18.14
CA SER A 621 21.27 27.51 16.95
C SER A 621 21.84 28.78 16.33
N LYS A 622 22.20 29.78 17.15
CA LYS A 622 22.92 31.00 16.71
C LYS A 622 24.30 30.66 16.14
N LYS A 623 25.07 29.86 16.88
CA LYS A 623 26.42 29.37 16.54
C LYS A 623 26.46 28.54 15.25
N LEU A 624 25.36 27.90 14.85
CA LEU A 624 25.25 27.17 13.58
C LEU A 624 24.56 27.99 12.46
N GLY A 625 24.25 29.28 12.69
CA GLY A 625 23.62 30.16 11.70
C GLY A 625 22.19 29.76 11.32
N LEU A 626 21.50 28.96 12.15
CA LEU A 626 20.21 28.37 11.80
C LEU A 626 19.12 29.44 11.71
N SER A 627 18.50 29.52 10.55
CA SER A 627 17.47 30.50 10.20
C SER A 627 16.31 29.85 9.46
N LEU A 628 15.12 30.45 9.56
CA LEU A 628 13.89 29.90 9.01
C LEU A 628 13.95 29.81 7.47
N GLN A 629 13.95 28.60 6.95
CA GLN A 629 14.05 28.33 5.52
C GLN A 629 12.71 28.55 4.81
N TYR A 630 12.73 29.30 3.70
CA TYR A 630 11.58 29.57 2.83
C TYR A 630 11.76 28.91 1.44
N PRO A 631 10.69 28.64 0.68
CA PRO A 631 10.80 28.21 -0.71
C PRO A 631 11.47 29.27 -1.60
N GLU A 632 12.13 28.83 -2.66
CA GLU A 632 12.73 29.72 -3.66
C GLU A 632 11.66 30.62 -4.32
N GLY A 633 11.94 31.92 -4.44
CA GLY A 633 10.99 32.91 -4.96
C GLY A 633 9.86 33.31 -4.01
N TYR A 634 9.79 32.78 -2.78
CA TYR A 634 8.71 33.10 -1.82
C TYR A 634 8.60 34.59 -1.48
N TRP A 635 9.73 35.31 -1.36
CA TRP A 635 9.72 36.75 -1.07
C TRP A 635 9.22 37.59 -2.25
N GLU A 636 9.62 37.23 -3.48
CA GLU A 636 9.14 37.85 -4.73
C GLU A 636 7.63 37.64 -4.87
N ALA A 637 7.17 36.41 -4.58
CA ALA A 637 5.76 36.02 -4.55
C ALA A 637 4.94 36.88 -3.57
N MET A 638 5.40 37.00 -2.32
CA MET A 638 4.72 37.78 -1.29
C MET A 638 4.71 39.27 -1.62
N ALA A 639 5.83 39.83 -2.10
CA ALA A 639 5.89 41.22 -2.54
C ALA A 639 4.97 41.51 -3.74
N ASN A 640 4.85 40.59 -4.69
CA ASN A 640 3.93 40.71 -5.83
C ASN A 640 2.47 40.52 -5.41
N LYS A 641 2.19 39.66 -4.42
CA LYS A 641 0.84 39.54 -3.84
C LYS A 641 0.44 40.83 -3.11
N GLU A 642 1.31 41.38 -2.26
CA GLU A 642 1.05 42.66 -1.59
C GLU A 642 0.81 43.81 -2.57
N LYS A 643 1.55 43.86 -3.69
CA LYS A 643 1.29 44.83 -4.76
C LYS A 643 -0.10 44.62 -5.38
N LYS A 644 -0.48 43.39 -5.74
CA LYS A 644 -1.83 43.04 -6.24
C LYS A 644 -2.93 43.43 -5.23
N ASP A 645 -2.74 43.14 -3.94
CA ASP A 645 -3.74 43.38 -2.90
C ASP A 645 -3.82 44.86 -2.46
N LYS A 646 -2.74 45.65 -2.62
CA LYS A 646 -2.76 47.12 -2.47
C LYS A 646 -3.46 47.80 -3.66
N VAL A 647 -3.26 47.33 -4.89
CA VAL A 647 -3.99 47.80 -6.08
C VAL A 647 -5.49 47.52 -5.97
N LYS A 648 -5.89 46.36 -5.46
CA LYS A 648 -7.31 46.00 -5.22
C LYS A 648 -8.04 46.83 -4.14
N LYS A 649 -7.34 47.72 -3.42
CA LYS A 649 -7.91 48.52 -2.31
C LYS A 649 -8.11 50.01 -2.64
N GLN A 650 -7.89 50.45 -3.88
CA GLN A 650 -8.32 51.79 -4.29
C GLN A 650 -9.83 51.80 -4.59
N PRO A 651 -10.60 52.76 -4.03
CA PRO A 651 -12.02 52.87 -4.33
C PRO A 651 -12.22 53.42 -5.75
N VAL A 652 -13.13 52.80 -6.50
CA VAL A 652 -13.50 53.25 -7.84
C VAL A 652 -14.30 54.55 -7.73
N LYS A 653 -13.71 55.67 -8.18
CA LYS A 653 -14.49 56.83 -8.60
C LYS A 653 -15.16 56.51 -9.93
N GLN A 654 -16.45 56.78 -10.05
CA GLN A 654 -17.16 56.75 -11.32
C GLN A 654 -16.86 58.04 -12.08
N GLU A 655 -16.44 57.91 -13.33
CA GLU A 655 -16.51 58.96 -14.36
C GLU A 655 -16.83 58.29 -15.70
N GLN A 656 -17.33 59.05 -16.66
CA GLN A 656 -18.28 58.55 -17.66
C GLN A 656 -17.63 58.04 -18.97
N MET A 657 -18.45 57.36 -19.79
CA MET A 657 -18.07 56.87 -21.12
C MET A 657 -17.74 58.02 -22.08
N GLU A 658 -16.69 57.85 -22.89
CA GLU A 658 -16.79 58.17 -24.33
C GLU A 658 -15.79 57.36 -25.18
N GLN A 659 -15.68 57.66 -26.48
CA GLN A 659 -15.55 56.62 -27.52
C GLN A 659 -14.19 56.54 -28.25
N SER A 660 -14.01 55.37 -28.90
CA SER A 660 -13.42 55.19 -30.24
C SER A 660 -11.90 54.92 -30.41
N ASN A 661 -11.57 54.49 -31.62
CA ASN A 661 -10.31 53.86 -32.02
C ASN A 661 -9.14 54.85 -32.13
N GLY A 662 -7.93 54.45 -31.71
CA GLY A 662 -6.71 55.25 -31.86
C GLY A 662 -5.43 54.40 -31.99
N ASN A 663 -4.94 54.26 -33.22
CA ASN A 663 -3.74 53.48 -33.54
C ASN A 663 -2.50 54.39 -33.66
N GLN A 664 -1.49 54.29 -32.76
CA GLN A 664 -0.04 54.32 -33.11
C GLN A 664 0.96 54.45 -31.92
N LYS A 665 2.09 53.71 -32.08
CA LYS A 665 3.52 54.02 -31.80
C LYS A 665 4.00 54.69 -30.48
N ARG A 666 5.12 54.15 -29.97
CA ARG A 666 6.06 54.77 -29.01
C ARG A 666 6.86 55.90 -29.68
N PRO A 667 7.45 56.83 -28.90
CA PRO A 667 8.85 56.68 -28.47
C PRO A 667 8.97 56.90 -26.92
N ILE A 668 10.08 56.73 -26.16
CA ILE A 668 11.54 56.92 -26.38
C ILE A 668 11.85 58.45 -26.50
N ASN A 669 12.71 59.09 -25.69
CA ASN A 669 13.75 58.61 -24.78
C ASN A 669 14.00 59.53 -23.56
N ASP A 670 14.80 59.03 -22.61
CA ASP A 670 15.77 59.68 -21.70
C ASP A 670 15.59 61.09 -21.08
N ASP A 671 15.76 61.08 -19.75
CA ASP A 671 16.78 61.82 -18.96
C ASP A 671 16.43 63.01 -18.04
N ASN A 672 17.10 62.98 -16.87
CA ASN A 672 17.42 64.05 -15.89
C ASN A 672 16.29 65.04 -15.46
N ILE A 673 16.01 65.26 -14.17
CA ILE A 673 16.92 65.90 -13.20
C ILE A 673 16.58 65.50 -11.74
N LYS A 674 17.66 65.31 -10.96
CA LYS A 674 17.90 65.39 -9.49
C LYS A 674 16.76 65.50 -8.45
N GLN A 675 17.04 64.85 -7.31
CA GLN A 675 16.26 64.81 -6.06
C GLN A 675 15.95 66.20 -5.44
N PRO A 676 14.97 66.25 -4.53
CA PRO A 676 15.34 66.58 -3.14
C PRO A 676 15.14 65.41 -2.17
N THR A 677 16.00 65.37 -1.16
CA THR A 677 16.08 64.37 -0.10
C THR A 677 14.89 64.39 0.86
N ASN A 678 14.40 63.22 1.27
CA ASN A 678 14.35 62.92 2.71
C ASN A 678 14.32 61.42 3.03
N THR A 679 14.87 61.07 4.18
CA THR A 679 15.34 59.70 4.50
C THR A 679 14.23 58.75 4.97
N ALA A 680 14.11 57.60 4.30
CA ALA A 680 13.54 56.37 4.86
C ALA A 680 14.59 55.25 4.79
N LYS A 681 14.73 54.46 5.86
CA LYS A 681 15.86 53.53 6.02
C LYS A 681 15.78 52.34 5.06
N THR A 682 16.72 52.24 4.13
CA THR A 682 17.03 50.99 3.43
C THR A 682 17.54 49.97 4.44
N MET A 683 16.68 49.02 4.86
CA MET A 683 17.17 47.82 5.54
C MET A 683 17.98 47.01 4.54
N LYS A 684 19.26 46.81 4.85
CA LYS A 684 20.17 45.97 4.05
C LYS A 684 19.63 44.54 3.97
N LEU A 685 20.04 43.82 2.92
CA LEU A 685 20.11 42.36 2.97
C LEU A 685 20.80 41.94 4.28
N SER A 686 20.24 40.95 4.96
CA SER A 686 20.80 40.44 6.22
C SER A 686 22.21 39.90 5.97
N ASP A 687 23.17 40.41 6.73
CA ASP A 687 24.56 39.98 6.69
C ASP A 687 24.70 38.46 6.91
N GLY A 688 25.72 37.86 6.30
CA GLY A 688 25.94 36.42 6.37
C GLY A 688 26.30 36.00 7.79
N GLY A 689 25.34 35.42 8.51
CA GLY A 689 25.50 35.04 9.91
C GLY A 689 26.70 34.11 10.10
N LYS A 690 27.73 34.62 10.79
CA LYS A 690 28.97 33.90 11.08
C LYS A 690 28.71 32.73 12.02
N GLY A 691 28.41 31.57 11.46
CA GLY A 691 28.46 30.31 12.18
C GLY A 691 29.89 29.94 12.56
N GLU A 692 30.04 29.07 13.56
CA GLU A 692 31.29 28.36 13.79
C GLU A 692 31.55 27.35 12.68
N ALA A 693 32.84 27.10 12.41
CA ALA A 693 33.26 26.14 11.42
C ALA A 693 32.84 24.71 11.80
N PHE A 694 32.52 23.91 10.78
CA PHE A 694 32.34 22.48 10.91
C PHE A 694 33.62 21.84 11.47
N GLN A 695 33.51 21.07 12.55
CA GLN A 695 34.65 20.45 13.21
C GLN A 695 34.86 19.03 12.64
N LEU A 696 36.03 18.80 12.04
CA LEU A 696 36.44 17.47 11.58
C LEU A 696 37.03 16.67 12.75
N THR A 697 36.57 15.43 12.92
CA THR A 697 37.22 14.48 13.84
C THR A 697 38.65 14.17 13.37
N GLN A 698 39.53 13.80 14.30
CA GLN A 698 40.92 13.43 13.96
C GLN A 698 41.00 12.26 12.97
N GLN A 699 40.04 11.33 13.03
CA GLN A 699 39.92 10.23 12.06
C GLN A 699 39.54 10.73 10.65
N GLN A 700 38.60 11.66 10.53
CA GLN A 700 38.25 12.29 9.24
C GLN A 700 39.44 13.07 8.66
N GLN A 701 40.16 13.82 9.49
CA GLN A 701 41.35 14.57 9.07
C GLN A 701 42.44 13.65 8.50
N TRP A 702 42.72 12.52 9.15
CA TRP A 702 43.68 11.53 8.65
C TRP A 702 43.17 10.84 7.37
N LEU A 703 41.94 10.33 7.35
CA LEU A 703 41.39 9.65 6.17
C LEU A 703 41.34 10.56 4.93
N ILE A 704 41.11 11.87 5.09
CA ILE A 704 41.16 12.84 3.98
C ILE A 704 42.58 12.98 3.41
N GLN A 705 43.62 12.88 4.23
CA GLN A 705 45.02 12.91 3.79
C GLN A 705 45.44 11.63 3.06
N GLU A 706 44.86 10.47 3.46
CA GLU A 706 45.08 9.20 2.78
C GLU A 706 44.36 9.09 1.43
N ASP A 707 43.24 9.83 1.23
CA ASP A 707 42.47 9.87 -0.02
C ASP A 707 43.13 10.74 -1.12
N SER A 708 44.42 10.52 -1.33
CA SER A 708 45.30 11.26 -2.26
C SER A 708 44.79 11.39 -3.71
N PRO A 709 44.02 10.45 -4.32
CA PRO A 709 43.43 10.69 -5.65
C PRO A 709 42.44 11.86 -5.68
N ASN A 710 41.79 12.16 -4.55
CA ASN A 710 40.78 13.20 -4.41
C ASN A 710 41.31 14.48 -3.75
N GLN A 711 42.61 14.58 -3.47
CA GLN A 711 43.24 15.68 -2.72
C GLN A 711 42.73 17.07 -3.15
N LYS A 712 42.70 17.37 -4.45
CA LYS A 712 42.22 18.67 -4.98
C LYS A 712 40.75 18.95 -4.64
N LEU A 713 39.91 17.92 -4.69
CA LEU A 713 38.47 18.03 -4.42
C LEU A 713 38.22 18.22 -2.92
N TRP A 714 39.02 17.55 -2.08
CA TRP A 714 39.06 17.84 -0.64
C TRP A 714 39.56 19.25 -0.36
N ASP A 715 40.66 19.70 -0.97
CA ASP A 715 41.19 21.07 -0.82
C ASP A 715 40.18 22.14 -1.26
N GLU A 716 39.25 21.82 -2.17
CA GLU A 716 38.12 22.66 -2.55
C GLU A 716 36.99 22.64 -1.51
N VAL A 717 36.53 21.46 -1.10
CA VAL A 717 35.44 21.31 -0.13
C VAL A 717 35.81 21.85 1.26
N LEU A 718 37.05 21.66 1.71
CA LEU A 718 37.53 22.10 3.02
C LEU A 718 37.52 23.63 3.19
N LYS A 719 37.53 24.40 2.10
CA LYS A 719 37.35 25.88 2.15
C LYS A 719 36.01 26.27 2.76
N PHE A 720 34.98 25.42 2.59
CA PHE A 720 33.61 25.63 3.07
C PHE A 720 33.39 25.16 4.52
N LEU A 721 34.41 24.63 5.22
CA LEU A 721 34.28 24.29 6.66
C LEU A 721 33.74 25.46 7.48
N LYS A 722 34.09 26.70 7.10
CA LYS A 722 33.65 27.95 7.76
C LYS A 722 32.14 28.22 7.65
N GLU A 723 31.40 27.48 6.82
CA GLU A 723 29.94 27.62 6.67
C GLU A 723 29.13 26.70 7.61
N GLY A 724 29.80 26.02 8.56
CA GLY A 724 29.12 25.21 9.57
C GLY A 724 28.34 24.05 8.93
N PRO A 725 27.04 23.87 9.23
CA PRO A 725 26.23 22.77 8.64
C PRO A 725 26.20 22.75 7.11
N ASN A 726 26.34 23.90 6.44
CA ASN A 726 26.32 23.98 4.98
C ASN A 726 27.53 23.30 4.32
N PHE A 727 28.63 23.09 5.07
CA PHE A 727 29.77 22.27 4.63
C PHE A 727 29.33 20.90 4.11
N LEU A 728 28.40 20.21 4.79
CA LEU A 728 27.93 18.90 4.37
C LEU A 728 27.15 18.94 3.04
N LYS A 729 26.45 20.05 2.76
CA LYS A 729 25.79 20.26 1.46
C LYS A 729 26.81 20.49 0.34
N LYS A 730 27.92 21.17 0.62
CA LYS A 730 29.03 21.33 -0.34
C LYS A 730 29.81 20.04 -0.57
N LEU A 731 30.00 19.24 0.48
CA LEU A 731 30.55 17.90 0.36
C LEU A 731 29.65 16.97 -0.48
N GLU A 732 28.33 17.03 -0.28
CA GLU A 732 27.35 16.29 -1.08
C GLU A 732 27.37 16.71 -2.56
N GLU A 733 27.38 18.02 -2.83
CA GLU A 733 27.46 18.58 -4.19
C GLU A 733 28.75 18.17 -4.92
N SER A 734 29.90 18.19 -4.24
CA SER A 734 31.21 17.86 -4.84
C SER A 734 31.43 16.36 -5.08
N PHE A 735 30.89 15.48 -4.24
CA PHE A 735 30.98 14.02 -4.41
C PHE A 735 29.74 13.39 -5.04
N MET A 736 28.95 14.17 -5.79
CA MET A 736 27.81 13.69 -6.56
C MET A 736 28.26 12.90 -7.82
N CYS A 737 27.75 11.69 -7.98
CA CYS A 737 27.99 10.85 -9.16
C CYS A 737 27.20 11.39 -10.37
N ILE A 738 27.90 11.79 -11.42
CA ILE A 738 27.31 12.39 -12.64
C ILE A 738 26.23 11.52 -13.32
N CYS A 739 26.31 10.19 -13.18
CA CYS A 739 25.40 9.25 -13.84
C CYS A 739 24.04 9.09 -13.15
N CYS A 740 23.97 9.24 -11.82
CA CYS A 740 22.74 9.06 -11.04
C CYS A 740 22.28 10.33 -10.31
N GLN A 741 23.12 11.37 -10.26
CA GLN A 741 22.85 12.65 -9.60
C GLN A 741 22.55 12.49 -8.09
N GLU A 742 23.23 11.54 -7.46
CA GLU A 742 23.24 11.32 -6.02
C GLU A 742 24.68 11.31 -5.49
N LEU A 743 24.85 11.50 -4.18
CA LEU A 743 26.11 11.23 -3.48
C LEU A 743 26.65 9.83 -3.84
N VAL A 744 27.94 9.78 -4.22
CA VAL A 744 28.57 8.59 -4.79
C VAL A 744 28.64 7.41 -3.81
N TYR A 745 28.28 6.22 -4.28
CA TYR A 745 28.27 4.97 -3.51
C TYR A 745 29.07 3.88 -4.23
N GLN A 746 29.89 3.16 -3.46
CA GLN A 746 31.02 2.37 -3.97
C GLN A 746 31.82 3.18 -5.02
N PRO A 747 32.36 4.36 -4.66
CA PRO A 747 33.04 5.25 -5.59
C PRO A 747 34.20 4.54 -6.27
N VAL A 748 34.21 4.55 -7.60
CA VAL A 748 35.42 4.33 -8.39
C VAL A 748 35.95 5.72 -8.72
N THR A 749 37.10 6.07 -8.15
CA THR A 749 37.85 7.25 -8.56
C THR A 749 38.63 6.85 -9.81
N THR A 750 38.27 7.42 -10.97
CA THR A 750 38.91 7.07 -12.25
C THR A 750 40.33 7.63 -12.36
N GLU A 751 41.13 7.15 -13.32
CA GLU A 751 42.51 7.65 -13.53
C GLU A 751 42.54 9.13 -13.93
N CYS A 752 41.48 9.62 -14.60
CA CYS A 752 41.23 11.03 -14.83
C CYS A 752 40.60 11.76 -13.62
N LEU A 753 40.71 11.21 -12.41
CA LEU A 753 40.33 11.77 -11.11
C LEU A 753 38.85 12.20 -10.95
N HIS A 754 37.91 11.43 -11.50
CA HIS A 754 36.48 11.65 -11.31
C HIS A 754 35.83 10.50 -10.51
N ASN A 755 34.91 10.83 -9.61
CA ASN A 755 34.22 9.84 -8.78
C ASN A 755 32.89 9.42 -9.40
N VAL A 756 32.73 8.11 -9.67
CA VAL A 756 31.52 7.53 -10.26
C VAL A 756 31.12 6.28 -9.46
N CYS A 757 29.83 6.05 -9.22
CA CYS A 757 29.38 4.83 -8.54
C CYS A 757 29.79 3.60 -9.35
N LYS A 758 30.34 2.56 -8.71
CA LYS A 758 30.75 1.32 -9.38
C LYS A 758 29.66 0.76 -10.29
N SER A 759 28.42 0.71 -9.81
CA SER A 759 27.24 0.22 -10.54
C SER A 759 26.91 1.07 -11.78
N CYS A 760 27.12 2.39 -11.72
CA CYS A 760 26.95 3.29 -12.85
C CYS A 760 28.04 3.11 -13.91
N LEU A 761 29.31 2.99 -13.50
CA LEU A 761 30.43 2.77 -14.42
C LEU A 761 30.33 1.38 -15.09
N GLN A 762 29.95 0.35 -14.33
CA GLN A 762 29.60 -0.97 -14.86
C GLN A 762 28.46 -0.91 -15.89
N ARG A 763 27.43 -0.07 -15.67
CA ARG A 763 26.34 0.11 -16.63
C ARG A 763 26.82 0.78 -17.93
N SER A 764 27.73 1.75 -17.84
CA SER A 764 28.39 2.38 -19.00
C SER A 764 29.15 1.34 -19.85
N PHE A 765 29.98 0.51 -19.18
CA PHE A 765 30.78 -0.52 -19.86
C PHE A 765 29.93 -1.63 -20.48
N ARG A 766 28.81 -2.02 -19.84
CA ARG A 766 27.82 -2.94 -20.41
C ARG A 766 27.11 -2.40 -21.66
N ALA A 767 27.06 -1.07 -21.82
CA ALA A 767 26.57 -0.40 -23.01
C ALA A 767 27.69 -0.08 -24.03
N GLU A 768 28.84 -0.74 -23.92
CA GLU A 768 30.06 -0.52 -24.72
C GLU A 768 30.65 0.91 -24.66
N VAL A 769 30.27 1.71 -23.66
CA VAL A 769 30.83 3.04 -23.41
C VAL A 769 31.94 2.94 -22.37
N PHE A 770 33.16 2.77 -22.86
CA PHE A 770 34.40 2.58 -22.08
C PHE A 770 35.07 3.90 -21.64
N THR A 771 34.41 5.05 -21.82
CA THR A 771 34.92 6.36 -21.41
C THR A 771 34.38 6.78 -20.05
N CYS A 772 35.13 7.64 -19.34
CA CYS A 772 34.70 8.27 -18.10
C CYS A 772 33.42 9.11 -18.32
N PRO A 773 32.29 8.82 -17.66
CA PRO A 773 31.03 9.54 -17.88
C PRO A 773 31.06 11.05 -17.60
N ALA A 774 32.02 11.54 -16.82
CA ALA A 774 32.13 12.96 -16.47
C ALA A 774 32.91 13.78 -17.51
N CYS A 775 34.09 13.30 -17.95
CA CYS A 775 35.01 14.06 -18.80
C CYS A 775 35.30 13.40 -20.17
N ARG A 776 34.73 12.23 -20.44
CA ARG A 776 34.90 11.42 -21.67
C ARG A 776 36.34 10.95 -21.99
N HIS A 777 37.25 11.01 -21.01
CA HIS A 777 38.55 10.33 -21.09
C HIS A 777 38.34 8.83 -21.34
N ASP A 778 39.11 8.22 -22.24
CA ASP A 778 39.04 6.77 -22.49
C ASP A 778 39.71 6.00 -21.34
N LEU A 779 39.00 5.01 -20.79
CA LEU A 779 39.49 4.13 -19.73
C LEU A 779 39.87 2.74 -20.30
N GLY A 780 39.48 2.45 -21.55
CA GLY A 780 39.73 1.19 -22.23
C GLY A 780 38.86 0.01 -21.76
N LYS A 781 38.72 -1.00 -22.63
CA LYS A 781 37.88 -2.20 -22.35
C LYS A 781 38.37 -3.05 -21.16
N GLY A 782 39.64 -2.92 -20.78
CA GLY A 782 40.27 -3.66 -19.67
C GLY A 782 40.24 -2.96 -18.31
N TYR A 783 39.57 -1.80 -18.18
CA TYR A 783 39.62 -0.99 -16.96
C TYR A 783 39.13 -1.76 -15.71
N THR A 784 39.98 -1.81 -14.68
CA THR A 784 39.65 -2.51 -13.42
C THR A 784 38.97 -1.56 -12.43
N MET A 785 37.66 -1.73 -12.25
CA MET A 785 36.82 -0.88 -11.40
C MET A 785 37.01 -1.16 -9.90
N VAL A 786 38.15 -0.74 -9.35
CA VAL A 786 38.47 -0.82 -7.91
C VAL A 786 37.71 0.27 -7.14
N PRO A 787 36.91 -0.07 -6.11
CA PRO A 787 36.27 0.94 -5.27
C PRO A 787 37.24 1.60 -4.30
N ASN A 788 37.23 2.93 -4.25
CA ASN A 788 37.92 3.74 -3.27
C ASN A 788 37.26 3.58 -1.89
N LYS A 789 37.82 2.68 -1.08
CA LYS A 789 37.31 2.39 0.28
C LYS A 789 37.53 3.56 1.25
N ILE A 790 38.52 4.42 1.02
CA ILE A 790 38.84 5.56 1.89
C ILE A 790 37.75 6.61 1.74
N LEU A 791 37.45 7.02 0.50
CA LEU A 791 36.32 7.90 0.20
C LEU A 791 34.99 7.32 0.67
N GLN A 792 34.72 6.02 0.44
CA GLN A 792 33.50 5.37 0.97
C GLN A 792 33.40 5.52 2.49
N THR A 793 34.48 5.26 3.23
CA THR A 793 34.52 5.37 4.70
C THR A 793 34.33 6.81 5.17
N LEU A 794 34.90 7.79 4.47
CA LEU A 794 34.69 9.22 4.74
C LEU A 794 33.23 9.62 4.53
N LEU A 795 32.63 9.22 3.41
CA LEU A 795 31.23 9.53 3.12
C LEU A 795 30.28 8.83 4.11
N ASP A 796 30.58 7.62 4.57
CA ASP A 796 29.82 6.96 5.65
C ASP A 796 29.96 7.67 7.02
N GLN A 797 31.08 8.35 7.28
CA GLN A 797 31.27 9.17 8.49
C GLN A 797 30.59 10.54 8.40
N PHE A 798 30.63 11.19 7.23
CA PHE A 798 29.96 12.48 7.00
C PHE A 798 28.45 12.35 6.80
N PHE A 799 28.00 11.21 6.24
CA PHE A 799 26.59 10.92 5.97
C PHE A 799 26.16 9.57 6.56
N PRO A 800 26.08 9.44 7.90
CA PRO A 800 25.80 8.16 8.57
C PRO A 800 24.52 7.47 8.07
N GLY A 801 24.70 6.35 7.37
CA GLY A 801 23.62 5.54 6.82
C GLY A 801 23.24 5.82 5.37
N TYR A 802 23.95 6.67 4.64
CA TYR A 802 23.65 6.93 3.21
C TYR A 802 23.81 5.69 2.32
N SER A 803 24.71 4.79 2.73
CA SER A 803 24.97 3.47 2.15
C SER A 803 23.89 2.42 2.46
N LYS A 804 22.97 2.67 3.41
CA LYS A 804 21.95 1.70 3.79
C LYS A 804 20.83 1.67 2.75
N GLY A 805 20.86 0.64 1.90
CA GLY A 805 19.85 0.41 0.86
C GLY A 805 20.24 0.92 -0.53
N ARG A 806 21.55 0.90 -0.86
CA ARG A 806 22.08 1.13 -2.21
C ARG A 806 22.99 -0.02 -2.65
#